data_AF-A0A831TMX1-F1
#
_entry.id   AF-A0A831TMX1-F1
#
_cell.length_a   1.000
_cell.length_b   1.000
_cell.length_c   1.000
_cell.angle_alpha   90.00
_cell.angle_beta   90.00
_cell.angle_gamma   90.00
#
_symmetry.space_group_name_H-M   'P 1'
#
loop_
_entity.id
_entity.type
_entity.pdbx_description
1 polymer ?
#
loop_
_entity_poly.entity_id
_entity_poly.type
_entity_poly.pdbx_seq_one_letter_code
_entity_poly.pdbx_strand_id
1 'polypeptide(L)'
;MQAADTPRCRSDLRQTLQADGGRTYLLIEDPVSGRFFRLREIEGFILQQLNGATPLEQVHAAVLREFSGVHLTLETLIAFVERLAGLGLLEGTAVRPGLLRRTERLLTVRVPLIDGRRLFAALLPFARWAYRPLPLALAALLVSFALADWVTHRSEWFEWSERGIANQILFFYLGFTLISIFHEVGHGLTCRYFGAEARDLGFLLIYGIPAFYCNVTASYSLASRRERILVGLAGLGWQFVVGALAYLLWRMIEPTTLAARLLHAMVGFCGVVAFVNLIPFIRLDGYYVLTDLLNLPNLRRRSLAYLSGRARQLFLGAPPPTVGTTPAERRILFWFGIGSLGFSTVLLTLVAIRALGWLTTHLGGWGAGLWLALVGTILVGRLRRALSARRRGGAVPSGPAMGRSGMLKPLFRRIAVYVVLASLLFTLALAHWPLTVGCPVDLEATQRVAVRPRTAGLLAEFRFRSGDQVSAGTVLGSLDTLDLVQQRQQIQAQLDAARIEAEIIARSVPVIAAEQERGVLAAVADVELAQDDLATRQDVYPARRAEAERHVQEARAALDASEQIADRLRADERAMLAGRLPPQIQAIEDRLRRVQAEIDFARREVNRVEYLVSEGAVERRRLEVATTALDTLQQEAASLRSQIEAERKRLIEQREDAEAQVRLRRAAYEAALEAQRRVEAETQPETVARAAQRVRTRRAALDQARALRQAATVRQMETRVKAMDARRAAAEIARLDEKIRQAQIVAPVAGIISTPRVEERIGRHFDEGDEICWIDLTESLHARLWVDEKEIGEVHAGLPVRMRIGAYSERWYQGTITWVAPRAVPYRGRMAYEARVALSNPTGELRPGMSGYAKVICGPRPLYEVLFRRLVRWFRTEVWSWF
;
A
#
# COMPACT_ATOMS: atom_id res chain seq x y z
N MET A 1 -10.54 -44.32 -86.15
CA MET A 1 -9.91 -43.92 -87.43
C MET A 1 -9.01 -45.05 -87.88
N GLN A 2 -8.92 -45.30 -89.19
CA GLN A 2 -8.03 -46.30 -89.79
C GLN A 2 -6.81 -45.61 -90.43
N ALA A 3 -5.74 -46.38 -90.69
CA ALA A 3 -4.46 -45.85 -91.20
C ALA A 3 -4.56 -45.12 -92.56
N ALA A 4 -5.60 -45.43 -93.35
CA ALA A 4 -5.90 -44.83 -94.65
C ALA A 4 -6.75 -43.54 -94.58
N ASP A 5 -7.27 -43.16 -93.40
CA ASP A 5 -8.09 -41.95 -93.26
C ASP A 5 -7.25 -40.68 -93.50
N THR A 6 -7.83 -39.70 -94.21
CA THR A 6 -7.21 -38.39 -94.49
C THR A 6 -7.92 -37.25 -93.72
N PRO A 7 -7.69 -37.13 -92.41
CA PRO A 7 -8.29 -36.08 -91.60
C PRO A 7 -7.80 -34.68 -92.00
N ARG A 8 -8.72 -33.70 -92.02
CA ARG A 8 -8.43 -32.31 -92.34
C ARG A 8 -8.61 -31.39 -91.13
N CYS A 9 -7.63 -30.53 -90.87
CA CYS A 9 -7.71 -29.50 -89.84
C CYS A 9 -8.70 -28.39 -90.24
N ARG A 10 -9.46 -27.86 -89.25
CA ARG A 10 -10.47 -26.81 -89.47
C ARG A 10 -9.81 -25.49 -89.93
N SER A 11 -10.32 -24.89 -90.99
CA SER A 11 -9.68 -23.75 -91.68
C SER A 11 -9.81 -22.38 -90.98
N ASP A 12 -10.70 -22.25 -90.01
CA ASP A 12 -10.93 -21.03 -89.21
C ASP A 12 -9.99 -20.90 -87.99
N LEU A 13 -9.18 -21.92 -87.69
CA LEU A 13 -8.26 -21.92 -86.56
C LEU A 13 -7.08 -20.96 -86.80
N ARG A 14 -6.85 -20.03 -85.86
CA ARG A 14 -5.69 -19.14 -85.91
C ARG A 14 -4.48 -19.83 -85.31
N GLN A 15 -3.38 -19.89 -86.05
CA GLN A 15 -2.14 -20.53 -85.61
C GLN A 15 -1.05 -19.48 -85.38
N THR A 16 -0.38 -19.52 -84.23
CA THR A 16 0.73 -18.60 -83.90
C THR A 16 1.89 -19.40 -83.32
N LEU A 17 3.10 -19.19 -83.86
CA LEU A 17 4.32 -19.78 -83.33
C LEU A 17 4.82 -18.95 -82.15
N GLN A 18 5.06 -19.59 -81.01
CA GLN A 18 5.60 -18.96 -79.81
C GLN A 18 6.84 -19.70 -79.33
N ALA A 19 7.95 -18.97 -79.14
CA ALA A 19 9.16 -19.49 -78.52
C ALA A 19 9.18 -19.11 -77.03
N ASP A 20 9.23 -20.09 -76.14
CA ASP A 20 9.22 -19.84 -74.69
C ASP A 20 10.16 -20.81 -73.96
N GLY A 21 11.19 -20.28 -73.29
CA GLY A 21 12.17 -21.06 -72.53
C GLY A 21 13.01 -22.04 -73.36
N GLY A 22 13.43 -21.65 -74.57
CA GLY A 22 14.25 -22.47 -75.46
C GLY A 22 13.50 -23.61 -76.16
N ARG A 23 12.15 -23.61 -76.12
CA ARG A 23 11.29 -24.56 -76.84
C ARG A 23 10.24 -23.81 -77.66
N THR A 24 10.03 -24.26 -78.89
CA THR A 24 9.02 -23.70 -79.80
C THR A 24 7.70 -24.45 -79.63
N TYR A 25 6.61 -23.70 -79.54
CA TYR A 25 5.25 -24.23 -79.41
C TYR A 25 4.34 -23.60 -80.46
N LEU A 26 3.44 -24.40 -81.02
CA LEU A 26 2.38 -23.93 -81.91
C LEU A 26 1.13 -23.68 -81.05
N LEU A 27 0.71 -22.41 -80.95
CA LEU A 27 -0.52 -22.02 -80.29
C LEU A 27 -1.66 -21.99 -81.30
N ILE A 28 -2.72 -22.75 -81.05
CA ILE A 28 -3.95 -22.75 -81.84
C ILE A 28 -5.04 -22.05 -81.04
N GLU A 29 -5.62 -21.01 -81.63
CA GLU A 29 -6.81 -20.33 -81.13
C GLU A 29 -8.04 -20.79 -81.92
N ASP A 30 -9.03 -21.34 -81.20
CA ASP A 30 -10.36 -21.57 -81.74
C ASP A 30 -11.20 -20.29 -81.58
N PRO A 31 -11.54 -19.57 -82.68
CA PRO A 31 -12.25 -18.29 -82.59
C PRO A 31 -13.68 -18.44 -82.05
N VAL A 32 -14.33 -19.59 -82.27
CA VAL A 32 -15.72 -19.86 -81.86
C VAL A 32 -15.79 -20.26 -80.39
N SER A 33 -14.93 -21.19 -79.96
CA SER A 33 -14.93 -21.65 -78.56
C SER A 33 -14.08 -20.81 -77.62
N GLY A 34 -13.19 -19.96 -78.15
CA GLY A 34 -12.27 -19.13 -77.39
C GLY A 34 -11.21 -19.89 -76.62
N ARG A 35 -10.94 -21.14 -77.02
CA ARG A 35 -9.96 -22.01 -76.37
C ARG A 35 -8.61 -21.89 -77.06
N PHE A 36 -7.57 -21.89 -76.23
CA PHE A 36 -6.19 -21.90 -76.66
C PHE A 36 -5.58 -23.29 -76.42
N PHE A 37 -4.98 -23.86 -77.45
CA PHE A 37 -4.28 -25.14 -77.39
C PHE A 37 -2.80 -24.92 -77.69
N ARG A 38 -1.94 -25.31 -76.76
CA ARG A 38 -0.48 -25.24 -76.93
C ARG A 38 0.04 -26.62 -77.32
N LEU A 39 0.42 -26.76 -78.58
CA LEU A 39 1.03 -27.98 -79.12
C LEU A 39 2.55 -27.85 -79.09
N ARG A 40 3.23 -28.96 -78.80
CA ARG A 40 4.70 -29.05 -78.93
C ARG A 40 5.08 -29.08 -80.41
N GLU A 41 6.33 -28.79 -80.71
CA GLU A 41 6.87 -28.76 -82.08
C GLU A 41 6.48 -29.98 -82.94
N ILE A 42 6.63 -31.20 -82.42
CA ILE A 42 6.23 -32.45 -83.11
C ILE A 42 4.71 -32.52 -83.33
N GLU A 43 3.92 -32.15 -82.31
CA GLU A 43 2.45 -32.19 -82.37
C GLU A 43 1.89 -31.13 -83.33
N GLY A 44 2.54 -29.96 -83.38
CA GLY A 44 2.24 -28.87 -84.30
C GLY A 44 2.59 -29.24 -85.74
N PHE A 45 3.74 -29.90 -85.95
CA PHE A 45 4.13 -30.43 -87.26
C PHE A 45 3.12 -31.48 -87.75
N ILE A 46 2.70 -32.42 -86.90
CA ILE A 46 1.65 -33.39 -87.23
C ILE A 46 0.38 -32.66 -87.68
N LEU A 47 -0.08 -31.67 -86.92
CA LEU A 47 -1.31 -30.94 -87.24
C LEU A 47 -1.22 -30.14 -88.55
N GLN A 48 -0.06 -29.58 -88.88
CA GLN A 48 0.18 -28.90 -90.16
C GLN A 48 0.14 -29.87 -91.35
N GLN A 49 0.48 -31.14 -91.14
CA GLN A 49 0.41 -32.19 -92.17
C GLN A 49 -1.01 -32.77 -92.35
N LEU A 50 -1.98 -32.47 -91.48
CA LEU A 50 -3.39 -32.92 -91.58
C LEU A 50 -4.19 -32.00 -92.53
N ASN A 51 -3.86 -32.01 -93.81
CA ASN A 51 -4.45 -31.15 -94.84
C ASN A 51 -5.64 -31.77 -95.58
N GLY A 52 -6.01 -33.03 -95.27
CA GLY A 52 -7.10 -33.78 -95.91
C GLY A 52 -6.71 -34.59 -97.14
N ALA A 53 -5.46 -34.51 -97.60
CA ALA A 53 -4.96 -35.25 -98.77
C ALA A 53 -3.91 -36.33 -98.43
N THR A 54 -3.21 -36.19 -97.30
CA THR A 54 -2.15 -37.11 -96.86
C THR A 54 -2.70 -38.20 -95.92
N PRO A 55 -2.52 -39.50 -96.25
CA PRO A 55 -2.90 -40.58 -95.34
C PRO A 55 -1.98 -40.64 -94.12
N LEU A 56 -2.50 -41.13 -92.99
CA LEU A 56 -1.82 -41.09 -91.69
C LEU A 56 -0.48 -41.86 -91.67
N GLU A 57 -0.32 -42.88 -92.51
CA GLU A 57 0.95 -43.60 -92.67
C GLU A 57 2.05 -42.70 -93.25
N GLN A 58 1.71 -41.83 -94.20
CA GLN A 58 2.66 -40.88 -94.79
C GLN A 58 2.99 -39.75 -93.81
N VAL A 59 2.01 -39.31 -93.00
CA VAL A 59 2.25 -38.35 -91.91
C VAL A 59 3.19 -38.96 -90.85
N HIS A 60 3.01 -40.25 -90.51
CA HIS A 60 3.90 -40.98 -89.61
C HIS A 60 5.32 -41.05 -90.15
N ALA A 61 5.49 -41.40 -91.43
CA ALA A 61 6.80 -41.42 -92.08
C ALA A 61 7.45 -40.03 -92.16
N ALA A 62 6.67 -38.96 -92.38
CA ALA A 62 7.18 -37.58 -92.42
C ALA A 62 7.70 -37.11 -91.05
N VAL A 63 7.00 -37.45 -89.97
CA VAL A 63 7.43 -37.12 -88.60
C VAL A 63 8.74 -37.81 -88.24
N LEU A 64 8.90 -39.08 -88.63
CA LEU A 64 10.13 -39.85 -88.37
C LEU A 64 11.34 -39.33 -89.18
N ARG A 65 11.11 -38.72 -90.35
CA ARG A 65 12.17 -38.07 -91.13
C ARG A 65 12.63 -36.75 -90.52
N GLU A 66 11.69 -35.91 -90.10
CA GLU A 66 11.98 -34.56 -89.58
C GLU A 66 12.58 -34.60 -88.16
N PHE A 67 12.13 -35.53 -87.31
CA PHE A 67 12.54 -35.63 -85.91
C PHE A 67 13.31 -36.93 -85.65
N SER A 68 14.60 -36.93 -86.01
CA SER A 68 15.54 -38.06 -85.87
C SER A 68 15.87 -38.35 -84.39
N GLY A 69 15.00 -39.13 -83.73
CA GLY A 69 15.19 -39.54 -82.32
C GLY A 69 13.89 -39.83 -81.55
N VAL A 70 12.73 -39.75 -82.21
CA VAL A 70 11.42 -39.97 -81.57
C VAL A 70 10.86 -41.34 -81.94
N HIS A 71 10.61 -42.19 -80.95
CA HIS A 71 9.89 -43.46 -81.15
C HIS A 71 8.37 -43.21 -81.13
N LEU A 72 7.79 -42.86 -82.28
CA LEU A 72 6.34 -42.73 -82.45
C LEU A 72 5.79 -44.00 -83.10
N THR A 73 4.79 -44.66 -82.51
CA THR A 73 4.07 -45.78 -83.15
C THR A 73 2.83 -45.28 -83.88
N LEU A 74 2.42 -45.95 -84.96
CA LEU A 74 1.23 -45.57 -85.74
C LEU A 74 -0.04 -45.53 -84.87
N GLU A 75 -0.17 -46.45 -83.91
CA GLU A 75 -1.28 -46.44 -82.93
C GLU A 75 -1.31 -45.17 -82.07
N THR A 76 -0.15 -44.67 -81.63
CA THR A 76 -0.11 -43.42 -80.84
C THR A 76 -0.44 -42.19 -81.69
N LEU A 77 -0.10 -42.20 -82.98
CA LEU A 77 -0.51 -41.15 -83.92
C LEU A 77 -2.02 -41.17 -84.15
N ILE A 78 -2.62 -42.34 -84.38
CA ILE A 78 -4.07 -42.48 -84.56
C ILE A 78 -4.81 -42.02 -83.29
N ALA A 79 -4.37 -42.45 -82.11
CA ALA A 79 -4.95 -42.02 -80.83
C ALA A 79 -4.81 -40.51 -80.59
N PHE A 80 -3.73 -39.89 -81.09
CA PHE A 80 -3.53 -38.44 -81.03
C PHE A 80 -4.51 -37.71 -81.94
N VAL A 81 -4.69 -38.17 -83.18
CA VAL A 81 -5.63 -37.56 -84.13
C VAL A 81 -7.08 -37.75 -83.69
N GLU A 82 -7.45 -38.91 -83.13
CA GLU A 82 -8.77 -39.10 -82.52
C GLU A 82 -8.99 -38.16 -81.32
N ARG A 83 -7.93 -37.84 -80.57
CA ARG A 83 -8.01 -36.84 -79.51
C ARG A 83 -8.21 -35.43 -80.08
N LEU A 84 -7.59 -35.08 -81.20
CA LEU A 84 -7.84 -33.82 -81.92
C LEU A 84 -9.27 -33.74 -82.45
N ALA A 85 -9.79 -34.85 -83.00
CA ALA A 85 -11.17 -35.00 -83.43
C ALA A 85 -12.15 -34.77 -82.26
N GLY A 86 -11.89 -35.40 -81.11
CA GLY A 86 -12.69 -35.23 -79.89
C GLY A 86 -12.62 -33.82 -79.29
N LEU A 87 -11.61 -33.02 -79.65
CA LEU A 87 -11.47 -31.61 -79.26
C LEU A 87 -12.18 -30.65 -80.23
N GLY A 88 -12.71 -31.15 -81.36
CA GLY A 88 -13.41 -30.36 -82.37
C GLY A 88 -12.49 -29.53 -83.27
N LEU A 89 -11.23 -29.94 -83.41
CA LEU A 89 -10.20 -29.24 -84.20
C LEU A 89 -10.10 -29.72 -85.66
N LEU A 90 -10.85 -30.77 -86.04
CA LEU A 90 -10.86 -31.35 -87.39
C LEU A 90 -12.22 -31.10 -88.09
N GLU A 91 -12.21 -30.92 -89.42
CA GLU A 91 -13.42 -30.77 -90.24
C GLU A 91 -14.31 -32.03 -90.13
N GLY A 92 -15.64 -31.84 -90.17
CA GLY A 92 -16.62 -32.93 -90.09
C GLY A 92 -16.86 -33.52 -88.69
N THR A 93 -16.12 -33.08 -87.67
CA THR A 93 -16.40 -33.47 -86.28
C THR A 93 -17.47 -32.56 -85.69
N ALA A 94 -18.67 -33.11 -85.47
CA ALA A 94 -19.69 -32.41 -84.71
C ALA A 94 -19.13 -32.12 -83.31
N VAL A 95 -19.00 -30.84 -82.97
CA VAL A 95 -18.78 -30.43 -81.57
C VAL A 95 -20.01 -30.92 -80.83
N ARG A 96 -19.96 -32.13 -80.26
CA ARG A 96 -20.92 -32.50 -79.23
C ARG A 96 -20.77 -31.39 -78.19
N PRO A 97 -21.81 -30.60 -77.88
CA PRO A 97 -21.79 -29.79 -76.69
C PRO A 97 -21.78 -30.82 -75.57
N GLY A 98 -20.58 -31.28 -75.21
CA GLY A 98 -20.42 -32.29 -74.18
C GLY A 98 -21.14 -31.70 -72.99
N LEU A 99 -22.24 -32.35 -72.57
CA LEU A 99 -23.05 -31.95 -71.43
C LEU A 99 -22.06 -31.52 -70.36
N LEU A 100 -21.86 -30.22 -70.21
CA LEU A 100 -20.77 -29.69 -69.39
C LEU A 100 -21.21 -29.96 -67.97
N ARG A 101 -20.76 -31.13 -67.49
CA ARG A 101 -20.58 -31.56 -66.12
C ARG A 101 -21.18 -30.54 -65.14
N ARG A 102 -22.50 -30.62 -64.97
CA ARG A 102 -23.37 -29.68 -64.24
C ARG A 102 -22.89 -29.35 -62.82
N THR A 103 -22.00 -30.18 -62.26
CA THR A 103 -21.44 -30.04 -60.93
C THR A 103 -20.34 -28.99 -60.78
N GLU A 104 -19.69 -28.51 -61.85
CA GLU A 104 -18.75 -27.38 -61.73
C GLU A 104 -19.46 -26.01 -61.77
N ARG A 105 -20.71 -25.96 -62.25
CA ARG A 105 -21.53 -24.74 -62.40
C ARG A 105 -22.25 -24.27 -61.12
N LEU A 106 -22.33 -25.09 -60.07
CA LEU A 106 -23.04 -24.71 -58.84
C LEU A 106 -22.30 -23.67 -57.98
N LEU A 107 -20.99 -23.52 -58.17
CA LEU A 107 -20.14 -22.64 -57.36
C LEU A 107 -19.57 -21.45 -58.15
N THR A 108 -19.77 -21.43 -59.47
CA THR A 108 -19.35 -20.35 -60.37
C THR A 108 -20.42 -20.05 -61.42
N VAL A 109 -21.14 -18.95 -61.25
CA VAL A 109 -22.15 -18.47 -62.22
C VAL A 109 -21.59 -17.24 -62.92
N ARG A 110 -21.49 -17.27 -64.25
CA ARG A 110 -20.99 -16.16 -65.08
C ARG A 110 -22.14 -15.54 -65.86
N VAL A 111 -22.28 -14.23 -65.73
CA VAL A 111 -23.25 -13.41 -66.46
C VAL A 111 -22.46 -12.34 -67.22
N PRO A 112 -22.31 -12.44 -68.55
CA PRO A 112 -21.70 -11.36 -69.34
C PRO A 112 -22.65 -10.15 -69.34
N LEU A 113 -22.13 -8.96 -69.02
CA LEU A 113 -22.94 -7.74 -68.95
C LEU A 113 -22.66 -6.79 -70.12
N ILE A 114 -21.39 -6.63 -70.49
CA ILE A 114 -20.92 -5.67 -71.49
C ILE A 114 -19.96 -6.37 -72.46
N ASP A 115 -20.13 -6.11 -73.76
CA ASP A 115 -19.18 -6.54 -74.79
C ASP A 115 -17.86 -5.76 -74.62
N GLY A 116 -16.83 -6.47 -74.14
CA GLY A 116 -15.53 -5.89 -73.84
C GLY A 116 -14.82 -5.38 -75.09
N ARG A 117 -15.05 -6.00 -76.25
CA ARG A 117 -14.37 -5.65 -77.50
C ARG A 117 -14.69 -4.21 -77.90
N ARG A 118 -15.95 -3.81 -77.77
CA ARG A 118 -16.44 -2.47 -78.12
C ARG A 118 -16.02 -1.45 -77.07
N LEU A 119 -16.20 -1.77 -75.79
CA LEU A 119 -15.86 -0.88 -74.68
C LEU A 119 -14.37 -0.50 -74.68
N PHE A 120 -13.48 -1.49 -74.72
CA PHE A 120 -12.04 -1.22 -74.66
C PHE A 120 -11.49 -0.66 -75.97
N ALA A 121 -12.12 -0.94 -77.13
CA ALA A 121 -11.78 -0.25 -78.37
C ALA A 121 -12.11 1.25 -78.30
N ALA A 122 -13.21 1.63 -77.64
CA ALA A 122 -13.59 3.03 -77.45
C ALA A 122 -12.74 3.74 -76.39
N LEU A 123 -12.36 3.05 -75.30
CA LEU A 123 -11.60 3.65 -74.19
C LEU A 123 -10.08 3.72 -74.46
N LEU A 124 -9.52 2.79 -75.24
CA LEU A 124 -8.07 2.71 -75.44
C LEU A 124 -7.43 4.00 -75.99
N PRO A 125 -8.00 4.73 -76.97
CA PRO A 125 -7.41 5.98 -77.46
C PRO A 125 -7.16 7.01 -76.35
N PHE A 126 -8.09 7.11 -75.39
CA PHE A 126 -8.00 7.99 -74.23
C PHE A 126 -7.07 7.45 -73.15
N ALA A 127 -6.90 6.13 -73.04
CA ALA A 127 -6.04 5.51 -72.03
C ALA A 127 -4.60 5.29 -72.48
N ARG A 128 -4.29 5.42 -73.78
CA ARG A 128 -2.93 5.16 -74.35
C ARG A 128 -1.82 5.98 -73.70
N TRP A 129 -2.10 7.23 -73.31
CA TRP A 129 -1.10 8.07 -72.66
C TRP A 129 -0.68 7.51 -71.29
N ALA A 130 -1.56 6.81 -70.57
CA ALA A 130 -1.28 6.26 -69.25
C ALA A 130 -0.17 5.19 -69.26
N TYR A 131 0.09 4.57 -70.41
CA TYR A 131 1.13 3.54 -70.59
C TYR A 131 2.49 4.13 -71.02
N ARG A 132 2.62 5.46 -71.12
CA ARG A 132 3.91 6.13 -71.37
C ARG A 132 4.76 6.13 -70.09
N PRO A 133 6.10 6.18 -70.19
CA PRO A 133 6.99 6.07 -69.03
C PRO A 133 6.80 7.19 -68.00
N LEU A 134 6.52 8.43 -68.44
CA LEU A 134 6.32 9.56 -67.54
C LEU A 134 5.03 9.42 -66.70
N PRO A 135 3.83 9.20 -67.27
CA PRO A 135 2.62 8.88 -66.51
C PRO A 135 2.75 7.69 -65.58
N LEU A 136 3.48 6.64 -65.99
CA LEU A 136 3.72 5.47 -65.15
C LEU A 136 4.60 5.81 -63.94
N ALA A 137 5.65 6.62 -64.13
CA ALA A 137 6.51 7.10 -63.05
C ALA A 137 5.74 8.02 -62.07
N LEU A 138 4.89 8.91 -62.60
CA LEU A 138 4.02 9.76 -61.79
C LEU A 138 3.00 8.95 -60.99
N ALA A 139 2.39 7.92 -61.59
CA ALA A 139 1.49 7.01 -60.90
C ALA A 139 2.21 6.23 -59.78
N ALA A 140 3.43 5.75 -60.03
CA ALA A 140 4.25 5.09 -59.01
C ALA A 140 4.63 6.04 -57.87
N LEU A 141 4.98 7.29 -58.18
CA LEU A 141 5.26 8.32 -57.18
C LEU A 141 4.02 8.64 -56.35
N LEU A 142 2.86 8.80 -56.99
CA LEU A 142 1.58 9.06 -56.32
C LEU A 142 1.22 7.93 -55.35
N VAL A 143 1.30 6.67 -55.78
CA VAL A 143 1.02 5.50 -54.93
C VAL A 143 2.05 5.41 -53.78
N SER A 144 3.33 5.67 -54.07
CA SER A 144 4.38 5.64 -53.04
C SER A 144 4.19 6.75 -51.99
N PHE A 145 3.82 7.95 -52.43
CA PHE A 145 3.51 9.07 -51.54
C PHE A 145 2.28 8.79 -50.68
N ALA A 146 1.17 8.36 -51.29
CA ALA A 146 -0.04 8.00 -50.56
C ALA A 146 0.22 6.86 -49.55
N LEU A 147 1.03 5.86 -49.92
CA LEU A 147 1.40 4.77 -49.02
C LEU A 147 2.27 5.24 -47.86
N ALA A 148 3.30 6.05 -48.12
CA ALA A 148 4.17 6.60 -47.09
C ALA A 148 3.36 7.45 -46.10
N ASP A 149 2.47 8.30 -46.62
CA ASP A 149 1.59 9.14 -45.83
C ASP A 149 0.56 8.34 -45.01
N TRP A 150 0.00 7.26 -45.58
CA TRP A 150 -0.88 6.35 -44.86
C TRP A 150 -0.16 5.60 -43.73
N VAL A 151 1.10 5.18 -43.94
CA VAL A 151 1.88 4.49 -42.90
C VAL A 151 2.17 5.42 -41.72
N THR A 152 2.47 6.70 -41.97
CA THR A 152 2.75 7.68 -40.92
C THR A 152 1.50 8.08 -40.14
N HIS A 153 0.34 8.21 -40.81
CA HIS A 153 -0.93 8.63 -40.21
C HIS A 153 -1.92 7.49 -39.97
N ARG A 154 -1.43 6.24 -39.90
CA ARG A 154 -2.28 5.06 -39.76
C ARG A 154 -3.23 5.08 -38.56
N SER A 155 -2.88 5.79 -37.49
CA SER A 155 -3.74 5.94 -36.30
C SER A 155 -5.04 6.67 -36.64
N GLU A 156 -4.98 7.76 -37.41
CA GLU A 156 -6.16 8.53 -37.82
C GLU A 156 -7.13 7.70 -38.65
N TRP A 157 -6.59 6.84 -39.53
CA TRP A 157 -7.36 5.89 -40.33
C TRP A 157 -8.13 4.88 -39.45
N PHE A 158 -7.45 4.28 -38.46
CA PHE A 158 -8.09 3.31 -37.57
C PHE A 158 -9.10 3.96 -36.63
N GLU A 159 -8.83 5.17 -36.13
CA GLU A 159 -9.79 5.92 -35.32
C GLU A 159 -11.08 6.26 -36.09
N TRP A 160 -10.97 6.60 -37.38
CA TRP A 160 -12.15 6.85 -38.21
C TRP A 160 -12.94 5.57 -38.48
N SER A 161 -12.24 4.43 -38.62
CA SER A 161 -12.84 3.10 -38.77
C SER A 161 -13.63 2.67 -37.54
N GLU A 162 -13.16 3.01 -36.33
CA GLU A 162 -13.82 2.65 -35.06
C GLU A 162 -15.09 3.48 -34.77
N ARG A 163 -15.17 4.71 -35.28
CA ARG A 163 -16.26 5.66 -34.99
C ARG A 163 -17.62 5.34 -35.63
N GLY A 164 -17.78 4.34 -36.49
CA GLY A 164 -19.04 4.23 -37.26
C GLY A 164 -19.36 2.97 -38.05
N ILE A 165 -19.00 1.77 -37.59
CA ILE A 165 -19.26 0.52 -38.33
C ILE A 165 -20.76 0.29 -38.65
N ALA A 166 -21.67 0.65 -37.74
CA ALA A 166 -23.10 0.32 -37.85
C ALA A 166 -23.87 0.99 -39.02
N ASN A 167 -23.37 2.13 -39.57
CA ASN A 167 -24.03 2.88 -40.66
C ASN A 167 -23.20 2.92 -41.97
N GLN A 168 -22.21 2.04 -42.12
CA GLN A 168 -21.27 2.07 -43.25
C GLN A 168 -21.41 0.92 -44.26
N ILE A 169 -22.31 -0.05 -44.03
CA ILE A 169 -22.46 -1.24 -44.89
C ILE A 169 -22.74 -0.88 -46.35
N LEU A 170 -23.64 0.09 -46.62
CA LEU A 170 -23.93 0.55 -47.98
C LEU A 170 -22.69 1.12 -48.68
N PHE A 171 -21.91 1.95 -47.97
CA PHE A 171 -20.68 2.54 -48.51
C PHE A 171 -19.60 1.49 -48.71
N PHE A 172 -19.56 0.44 -47.90
CA PHE A 172 -18.68 -0.70 -48.09
C PHE A 172 -19.00 -1.47 -49.38
N TYR A 173 -20.27 -1.79 -49.62
CA TYR A 173 -20.67 -2.42 -50.88
C TYR A 173 -20.38 -1.54 -52.08
N LEU A 174 -20.64 -0.23 -51.98
CA LEU A 174 -20.38 0.72 -53.06
C LEU A 174 -18.87 0.88 -53.31
N GLY A 175 -18.06 1.03 -52.27
CA GLY A 175 -16.60 1.14 -52.36
C GLY A 175 -15.95 -0.12 -52.93
N PHE A 176 -16.37 -1.30 -52.48
CA PHE A 176 -15.96 -2.58 -53.06
C PHE A 176 -16.29 -2.65 -54.56
N THR A 177 -17.53 -2.33 -54.92
CA THR A 177 -18.00 -2.36 -56.32
C THR A 177 -17.17 -1.45 -57.21
N LEU A 178 -16.94 -0.20 -56.79
CA LEU A 178 -16.16 0.77 -57.54
C LEU A 178 -14.71 0.30 -57.75
N ILE A 179 -14.04 -0.16 -56.69
CA ILE A 179 -12.67 -0.67 -56.78
C ILE A 179 -12.59 -1.89 -57.69
N SER A 180 -13.53 -2.83 -57.60
CA SER A 180 -13.56 -4.00 -58.46
C SER A 180 -13.79 -3.65 -59.93
N ILE A 181 -14.62 -2.65 -60.24
CA ILE A 181 -14.80 -2.19 -61.64
C ILE A 181 -13.49 -1.65 -62.21
N PHE A 182 -12.80 -0.77 -61.48
CA PHE A 182 -11.52 -0.22 -61.94
C PHE A 182 -10.44 -1.29 -62.09
N HIS A 183 -10.44 -2.28 -61.21
CA HIS A 183 -9.56 -3.44 -61.29
C HIS A 183 -9.77 -4.23 -62.60
N GLU A 184 -11.01 -4.60 -62.91
CA GLU A 184 -11.32 -5.36 -64.12
C GLU A 184 -11.11 -4.56 -65.41
N VAL A 185 -11.40 -3.25 -65.37
CA VAL A 185 -11.10 -2.33 -66.48
C VAL A 185 -9.60 -2.24 -66.73
N GLY A 186 -8.78 -2.25 -65.68
CA GLY A 186 -7.32 -2.27 -65.79
C GLY A 186 -6.78 -3.49 -66.54
N HIS A 187 -7.34 -4.67 -66.28
CA HIS A 187 -7.03 -5.88 -67.03
C HIS A 187 -7.43 -5.77 -68.51
N GLY A 188 -8.65 -5.34 -68.79
CA GLY A 188 -9.16 -5.22 -70.16
C GLY A 188 -8.43 -4.19 -71.02
N LEU A 189 -8.15 -3.00 -70.48
CA LEU A 189 -7.40 -1.95 -71.17
C LEU A 189 -5.97 -2.37 -71.49
N THR A 190 -5.28 -3.00 -70.54
CA THR A 190 -3.90 -3.43 -70.73
C THR A 190 -3.80 -4.61 -71.70
N CYS A 191 -4.75 -5.54 -71.65
CA CYS A 191 -4.86 -6.64 -72.61
C CYS A 191 -5.03 -6.10 -74.04
N ARG A 192 -5.91 -5.09 -74.23
CA ARG A 192 -6.12 -4.44 -75.53
C ARG A 192 -4.92 -3.60 -75.99
N TYR A 193 -4.23 -2.93 -75.07
CA TYR A 193 -3.02 -2.15 -75.37
C TYR A 193 -1.92 -3.01 -76.00
N PHE A 194 -1.71 -4.23 -75.50
CA PHE A 194 -0.75 -5.20 -76.06
C PHE A 194 -1.27 -5.96 -77.29
N GLY A 195 -2.46 -5.64 -77.80
CA GLY A 195 -3.00 -6.22 -79.03
C GLY A 195 -3.84 -7.49 -78.85
N ALA A 196 -4.08 -7.95 -77.62
CA ALA A 196 -4.98 -9.07 -77.33
C ALA A 196 -6.43 -8.60 -77.14
N GLU A 197 -7.42 -9.48 -77.37
CA GLU A 197 -8.84 -9.13 -77.24
C GLU A 197 -9.39 -9.44 -75.84
N ALA A 198 -9.86 -8.41 -75.14
CA ALA A 198 -10.72 -8.57 -73.97
C ALA A 198 -12.17 -8.76 -74.42
N ARG A 199 -12.70 -9.98 -74.27
CA ARG A 199 -13.94 -10.41 -74.94
C ARG A 199 -15.20 -9.86 -74.26
N ASP A 200 -15.35 -10.10 -72.96
CA ASP A 200 -16.56 -9.75 -72.21
C ASP A 200 -16.19 -9.22 -70.82
N LEU A 201 -16.93 -8.22 -70.36
CA LEU A 201 -16.93 -7.75 -68.97
C LEU A 201 -18.26 -8.13 -68.33
N GLY A 202 -18.24 -8.69 -67.13
CA GLY A 202 -19.46 -9.18 -66.52
C GLY A 202 -19.36 -9.43 -65.03
N PHE A 203 -20.40 -10.10 -64.53
CA PHE A 203 -20.54 -10.48 -63.15
C PHE A 203 -20.31 -11.99 -63.00
N LEU A 204 -19.53 -12.35 -61.99
CA LEU A 204 -19.16 -13.72 -61.66
C LEU A 204 -19.40 -13.95 -60.17
N LEU A 205 -20.24 -14.93 -59.85
CA LEU A 205 -20.44 -15.37 -58.46
C LEU A 205 -19.44 -16.49 -58.16
N ILE A 206 -18.39 -16.25 -57.37
CA ILE A 206 -17.40 -17.27 -56.99
C ILE A 206 -17.62 -17.67 -55.53
N TYR A 207 -17.95 -18.95 -55.26
CA TYR A 207 -18.22 -19.45 -53.91
C TYR A 207 -19.29 -18.65 -53.14
N GLY A 208 -20.26 -18.06 -53.85
CA GLY A 208 -21.31 -17.23 -53.26
C GLY A 208 -20.93 -15.76 -53.05
N ILE A 209 -19.70 -15.35 -53.38
CA ILE A 209 -19.25 -13.96 -53.30
C ILE A 209 -19.43 -13.29 -54.67
N PRO A 210 -20.14 -12.15 -54.74
CA PRO A 210 -20.28 -11.37 -55.96
C PRO A 210 -18.92 -10.80 -56.37
N ALA A 211 -18.48 -11.06 -57.61
CA ALA A 211 -17.25 -10.50 -58.16
C ALA A 211 -17.49 -9.99 -59.58
N PHE A 212 -16.76 -8.97 -59.99
CA PHE A 212 -16.69 -8.57 -61.40
C PHE A 212 -15.60 -9.40 -62.09
N TYR A 213 -15.72 -9.60 -63.40
CA TYR A 213 -14.68 -10.26 -64.18
C TYR A 213 -14.54 -9.63 -65.56
N CYS A 214 -13.30 -9.55 -66.04
CA CYS A 214 -12.94 -9.26 -67.41
C CYS A 214 -12.32 -10.50 -68.07
N ASN A 215 -12.92 -10.97 -69.17
CA ASN A 215 -12.41 -12.13 -69.89
C ASN A 215 -11.15 -11.76 -70.70
N VAL A 216 -9.99 -11.83 -70.05
CA VAL A 216 -8.67 -11.63 -70.64
C VAL A 216 -8.00 -12.94 -71.08
N THR A 217 -8.76 -13.99 -71.39
CA THR A 217 -8.20 -15.29 -71.81
C THR A 217 -7.33 -15.16 -73.09
N ALA A 218 -7.59 -14.15 -73.93
CA ALA A 218 -6.75 -13.87 -75.09
C ALA A 218 -5.32 -13.41 -74.74
N SER A 219 -5.02 -13.11 -73.47
CA SER A 219 -3.64 -12.79 -73.05
C SER A 219 -2.64 -13.93 -73.35
N TYR A 220 -3.12 -15.18 -73.48
CA TYR A 220 -2.29 -16.31 -73.89
C TYR A 220 -1.75 -16.20 -75.33
N SER A 221 -2.36 -15.39 -76.20
CA SER A 221 -1.85 -15.15 -77.55
C SER A 221 -0.61 -14.25 -77.57
N LEU A 222 -0.36 -13.49 -76.49
CA LEU A 222 0.81 -12.60 -76.38
C LEU A 222 2.10 -13.42 -76.31
N ALA A 223 3.02 -13.14 -77.23
CA ALA A 223 4.29 -13.85 -77.32
C ALA A 223 5.22 -13.55 -76.12
N SER A 224 5.21 -12.31 -75.63
CA SER A 224 6.09 -11.88 -74.54
C SER A 224 5.56 -12.28 -73.16
N ARG A 225 6.39 -12.98 -72.38
CA ARG A 225 6.09 -13.27 -70.96
C ARG A 225 5.87 -12.01 -70.12
N ARG A 226 6.56 -10.92 -70.45
CA ARG A 226 6.49 -9.66 -69.70
C ARG A 226 5.13 -9.01 -69.91
N GLU A 227 4.60 -9.05 -71.13
CA GLU A 227 3.27 -8.51 -71.46
C GLU A 227 2.17 -9.29 -70.74
N ARG A 228 2.27 -10.62 -70.67
CA ARG A 228 1.32 -11.45 -69.91
C ARG A 228 1.32 -11.13 -68.41
N ILE A 229 2.50 -10.98 -67.81
CA ILE A 229 2.66 -10.59 -66.40
C ILE A 229 2.08 -9.18 -66.16
N LEU A 230 2.35 -8.24 -67.06
CA LEU A 230 1.81 -6.87 -66.97
C LEU A 230 0.29 -6.86 -67.08
N VAL A 231 -0.30 -7.68 -67.96
CA VAL A 231 -1.76 -7.85 -68.02
C VAL A 231 -2.30 -8.40 -66.70
N GLY A 232 -1.61 -9.36 -66.07
CA GLY A 232 -1.99 -9.90 -64.75
C GLY A 232 -1.79 -8.93 -63.58
N LEU A 233 -0.85 -7.98 -63.66
CA LEU A 233 -0.65 -6.96 -62.63
C LEU A 233 -1.44 -5.67 -62.87
N ALA A 234 -1.99 -5.49 -64.07
CA ALA A 234 -2.66 -4.27 -64.47
C ALA A 234 -3.87 -3.92 -63.61
N GLY A 235 -4.71 -4.90 -63.25
CA GLY A 235 -5.85 -4.66 -62.38
C GLY A 235 -5.43 -4.12 -61.02
N LEU A 236 -4.36 -4.67 -60.45
CA LEU A 236 -3.79 -4.20 -59.19
C LEU A 236 -3.15 -2.80 -59.31
N GLY A 237 -2.46 -2.54 -60.42
CA GLY A 237 -1.87 -1.22 -60.70
C GLY A 237 -2.92 -0.12 -60.77
N TRP A 238 -3.97 -0.32 -61.57
CA TRP A 238 -5.10 0.63 -61.68
C TRP A 238 -5.84 0.78 -60.36
N GLN A 239 -6.06 -0.31 -59.63
CA GLN A 239 -6.65 -0.30 -58.30
C GLN A 239 -5.84 0.55 -57.31
N PHE A 240 -4.52 0.42 -57.27
CA PHE A 240 -3.68 1.23 -56.37
C PHE A 240 -3.65 2.70 -56.75
N VAL A 241 -3.67 3.04 -58.04
CA VAL A 241 -3.75 4.45 -58.47
C VAL A 241 -5.07 5.08 -58.03
N VAL A 242 -6.19 4.39 -58.25
CA VAL A 242 -7.52 4.86 -57.82
C VAL A 242 -7.61 4.93 -56.29
N GLY A 243 -7.06 3.93 -55.58
CA GLY A 243 -6.99 3.90 -54.12
C GLY A 243 -6.13 5.03 -53.55
N ALA A 244 -4.99 5.34 -54.16
CA ALA A 244 -4.11 6.43 -53.76
C ALA A 244 -4.80 7.79 -53.94
N LEU A 245 -5.49 8.01 -55.06
CA LEU A 245 -6.29 9.21 -55.27
C LEU A 245 -7.42 9.31 -54.25
N ALA A 246 -8.14 8.21 -53.99
CA ALA A 246 -9.22 8.18 -53.02
C ALA A 246 -8.71 8.50 -51.60
N TYR A 247 -7.53 8.02 -51.23
CA TYR A 247 -6.89 8.29 -49.94
C TYR A 247 -6.53 9.77 -49.79
N LEU A 248 -5.86 10.36 -50.79
CA LEU A 248 -5.48 11.77 -50.72
C LEU A 248 -6.71 12.69 -50.71
N LEU A 249 -7.73 12.38 -51.51
CA LEU A 249 -8.99 13.12 -51.49
C LEU A 249 -9.72 12.96 -50.15
N TRP A 250 -9.73 11.76 -49.57
CA TRP A 250 -10.31 11.52 -48.26
C TRP A 250 -9.66 12.39 -47.18
N ARG A 251 -8.32 12.56 -47.22
CA ARG A 251 -7.60 13.44 -46.28
C ARG A 251 -7.94 14.93 -46.41
N MET A 252 -8.39 15.37 -47.59
CA MET A 252 -8.72 16.77 -47.84
C MET A 252 -10.19 17.11 -47.60
N ILE A 253 -11.05 16.10 -47.45
CA ILE A 253 -12.49 16.27 -47.32
C ILE A 253 -12.90 16.20 -45.85
N GLU A 254 -13.86 17.02 -45.46
CA GLU A 254 -14.33 17.09 -44.09
C GLU A 254 -14.94 15.74 -43.61
N PRO A 255 -14.58 15.26 -42.39
CA PRO A 255 -14.89 13.90 -41.93
C PRO A 255 -16.37 13.53 -41.86
N THR A 256 -17.27 14.52 -41.85
CA THR A 256 -18.73 14.34 -41.68
C THR A 256 -19.47 14.07 -43.00
N THR A 257 -18.82 14.26 -44.15
CA THR A 257 -19.46 14.16 -45.47
C THR A 257 -19.73 12.72 -45.92
N LEU A 258 -20.74 12.52 -46.78
CA LEU A 258 -21.01 11.22 -47.44
C LEU A 258 -19.84 10.80 -48.36
N ALA A 259 -19.21 11.79 -49.01
CA ALA A 259 -18.06 11.57 -49.88
C ALA A 259 -16.85 11.02 -49.11
N ALA A 260 -16.54 11.58 -47.93
CA ALA A 260 -15.49 11.05 -47.07
C ALA A 260 -15.75 9.57 -46.70
N ARG A 261 -17.01 9.21 -46.43
CA ARG A 261 -17.36 7.81 -46.13
C ARG A 261 -17.14 6.85 -47.28
N LEU A 262 -17.51 7.27 -48.49
CA LEU A 262 -17.28 6.47 -49.69
C LEU A 262 -15.79 6.31 -50.00
N LEU A 263 -15.02 7.39 -49.93
CA LEU A 263 -13.59 7.36 -50.21
C LEU A 263 -12.83 6.52 -49.19
N HIS A 264 -13.19 6.62 -47.90
CA HIS A 264 -12.68 5.71 -46.87
C HIS A 264 -13.02 4.25 -47.19
N ALA A 265 -14.27 3.95 -47.56
CA ALA A 265 -14.62 2.59 -47.97
C ALA A 265 -13.76 2.10 -49.15
N MET A 266 -13.57 2.92 -50.18
CA MET A 266 -12.74 2.58 -51.34
C MET A 266 -11.29 2.27 -50.96
N VAL A 267 -10.67 3.06 -50.08
CA VAL A 267 -9.27 2.83 -49.63
C VAL A 267 -9.17 1.54 -48.80
N GLY A 268 -10.14 1.28 -47.92
CA GLY A 268 -10.19 0.04 -47.15
C GLY A 268 -10.32 -1.20 -48.04
N PHE A 269 -11.23 -1.17 -49.02
CA PHE A 269 -11.39 -2.27 -49.98
C PHE A 269 -10.23 -2.38 -50.96
N CYS A 270 -9.54 -1.28 -51.29
CA CYS A 270 -8.33 -1.31 -52.10
C CYS A 270 -7.27 -2.24 -51.47
N GLY A 271 -7.04 -2.15 -50.15
CA GLY A 271 -6.11 -3.05 -49.46
C GLY A 271 -6.58 -4.50 -49.40
N VAL A 272 -7.84 -4.72 -49.04
CA VAL A 272 -8.42 -6.07 -48.87
C VAL A 272 -8.47 -6.83 -50.19
N VAL A 273 -9.00 -6.20 -51.25
CA VAL A 273 -9.09 -6.82 -52.58
C VAL A 273 -7.71 -7.10 -53.15
N ALA A 274 -6.75 -6.18 -52.97
CA ALA A 274 -5.35 -6.39 -53.39
C ALA A 274 -4.75 -7.63 -52.71
N PHE A 275 -4.91 -7.74 -51.39
CA PHE A 275 -4.41 -8.88 -50.63
C PHE A 275 -5.01 -10.20 -51.11
N VAL A 276 -6.34 -10.25 -51.28
CA VAL A 276 -7.04 -11.46 -51.73
C VAL A 276 -6.61 -11.87 -53.13
N ASN A 277 -6.50 -10.93 -54.07
CA ASN A 277 -6.09 -11.21 -55.45
C ASN A 277 -4.63 -11.68 -55.55
N LEU A 278 -3.76 -11.26 -54.63
CA LEU A 278 -2.37 -11.73 -54.57
C LEU A 278 -2.21 -13.14 -53.99
N ILE A 279 -3.27 -13.76 -53.42
CA ILE A 279 -3.21 -15.12 -52.89
C ILE A 279 -3.05 -16.12 -54.05
N PRO A 280 -1.90 -16.83 -54.17
CA PRO A 280 -1.60 -17.63 -55.35
C PRO A 280 -2.32 -19.00 -55.36
N PHE A 281 -3.02 -19.36 -54.28
CA PHE A 281 -3.64 -20.69 -54.13
C PHE A 281 -5.06 -20.77 -54.73
N ILE A 282 -5.70 -19.62 -54.96
CA ILE A 282 -6.98 -19.48 -55.67
C ILE A 282 -6.70 -18.98 -57.08
N ARG A 283 -7.55 -19.28 -58.06
CA ARG A 283 -7.41 -18.77 -59.43
C ARG A 283 -7.84 -17.29 -59.52
N LEU A 284 -7.05 -16.43 -58.89
CA LEU A 284 -7.09 -14.97 -58.96
C LEU A 284 -5.81 -14.48 -59.64
N ASP A 285 -5.58 -13.18 -59.71
CA ASP A 285 -4.48 -12.61 -60.51
C ASP A 285 -3.10 -13.07 -60.05
N GLY A 286 -2.89 -13.17 -58.74
CA GLY A 286 -1.65 -13.69 -58.15
C GLY A 286 -1.32 -15.12 -58.59
N TYR A 287 -2.33 -15.95 -58.86
CA TYR A 287 -2.11 -17.28 -59.43
C TYR A 287 -1.66 -17.19 -60.89
N TYR A 288 -2.27 -16.34 -61.70
CA TYR A 288 -1.90 -16.18 -63.11
C TYR A 288 -0.50 -15.56 -63.25
N VAL A 289 -0.20 -14.51 -62.49
CA VAL A 289 1.14 -13.91 -62.39
C VAL A 289 2.17 -14.95 -61.98
N LEU A 290 1.90 -15.77 -60.96
CA LEU A 290 2.80 -16.84 -60.54
C LEU A 290 2.98 -17.90 -61.64
N THR A 291 1.92 -18.26 -62.37
CA THR A 291 2.02 -19.24 -63.46
C THR A 291 2.87 -18.73 -64.62
N ASP A 292 2.77 -17.45 -64.96
CA ASP A 292 3.57 -16.82 -66.01
C ASP A 292 5.02 -16.58 -65.57
N LEU A 293 5.27 -16.23 -64.29
CA LEU A 293 6.62 -16.13 -63.72
C LEU A 293 7.36 -17.46 -63.71
N LEU A 294 6.66 -18.55 -63.36
CA LEU A 294 7.23 -19.90 -63.33
C LEU A 294 7.23 -20.58 -64.70
N ASN A 295 6.55 -20.00 -65.71
CA ASN A 295 6.31 -20.60 -67.02
C ASN A 295 5.66 -22.00 -66.93
N LEU A 296 4.77 -22.18 -65.96
CA LEU A 296 4.08 -23.45 -65.68
C LEU A 296 2.57 -23.25 -65.83
N PRO A 297 2.01 -23.41 -67.05
CA PRO A 297 0.58 -23.29 -67.24
C PRO A 297 -0.16 -24.38 -66.46
N ASN A 298 -1.36 -24.05 -65.98
CA ASN A 298 -2.21 -24.97 -65.21
C ASN A 298 -1.58 -25.53 -63.92
N LEU A 299 -0.71 -24.75 -63.27
CA LEU A 299 0.05 -25.13 -62.07
C LEU A 299 -0.80 -25.88 -61.02
N ARG A 300 -1.98 -25.36 -60.64
CA ARG A 300 -2.85 -25.97 -59.62
C ARG A 300 -3.37 -27.36 -60.00
N ARG A 301 -3.77 -27.54 -61.27
CA ARG A 301 -4.26 -28.85 -61.73
C ARG A 301 -3.11 -29.86 -61.76
N ARG A 302 -1.93 -29.43 -62.22
CA ARG A 302 -0.72 -30.26 -62.30
C ARG A 302 -0.20 -30.64 -60.91
N SER A 303 -0.22 -29.73 -59.95
CA SER A 303 0.23 -29.97 -58.57
C SER A 303 -0.67 -30.95 -57.82
N LEU A 304 -1.98 -30.79 -57.92
CA LEU A 304 -2.94 -31.75 -57.34
C LEU A 304 -2.86 -33.13 -58.01
N ALA A 305 -2.68 -33.17 -59.34
CA ALA A 305 -2.45 -34.43 -60.05
C ALA A 305 -1.16 -35.12 -59.56
N TYR A 306 -0.06 -34.37 -59.43
CA TYR A 306 1.21 -34.86 -58.91
C TYR A 306 1.08 -35.40 -57.48
N LEU A 307 0.44 -34.67 -56.57
CA LEU A 307 0.18 -35.14 -55.20
C LEU A 307 -0.70 -36.38 -55.17
N SER A 308 -1.78 -36.41 -55.96
CA SER A 308 -2.65 -37.59 -56.03
C SER A 308 -1.93 -38.82 -56.60
N GLY A 309 -0.98 -38.62 -57.52
CA GLY A 309 -0.13 -39.66 -58.08
C GLY A 309 0.92 -40.13 -57.08
N ARG A 310 1.55 -39.21 -56.35
CA ARG A 310 2.51 -39.52 -55.29
C ARG A 310 1.88 -40.24 -54.11
N ALA A 311 0.67 -39.85 -53.72
CA ALA A 311 -0.12 -40.57 -52.72
C ALA A 311 -0.46 -41.99 -53.22
N ARG A 312 -0.89 -42.15 -54.47
CA ARG A 312 -1.11 -43.48 -55.06
C ARG A 312 0.17 -44.32 -55.13
N GLN A 313 1.32 -43.71 -55.41
CA GLN A 313 2.60 -44.41 -55.39
C GLN A 313 2.96 -44.88 -53.97
N LEU A 314 2.82 -44.01 -52.97
CA LEU A 314 3.14 -44.30 -51.56
C LEU A 314 2.18 -45.33 -50.95
N PHE A 315 0.89 -45.25 -51.26
CA PHE A 315 -0.15 -46.06 -50.62
C PHE A 315 -0.60 -47.29 -51.43
N LEU A 316 -0.47 -47.27 -52.76
CA LEU A 316 -0.96 -48.32 -53.66
C LEU A 316 0.16 -48.93 -54.54
N GLY A 317 1.42 -48.53 -54.35
CA GLY A 317 2.55 -49.03 -55.14
C GLY A 317 2.49 -48.65 -56.62
N ALA A 318 1.67 -47.67 -57.00
CA ALA A 318 1.52 -47.23 -58.38
C ALA A 318 2.83 -46.64 -58.94
N PRO A 319 3.07 -46.72 -60.26
CA PRO A 319 4.25 -46.11 -60.89
C PRO A 319 4.35 -44.60 -60.60
N PRO A 320 5.58 -44.03 -60.61
CA PRO A 320 5.80 -42.64 -60.28
C PRO A 320 5.00 -41.70 -61.19
N PRO A 321 4.50 -40.56 -60.66
CA PRO A 321 3.69 -39.63 -61.43
C PRO A 321 4.48 -39.10 -62.65
N THR A 322 3.88 -39.21 -63.84
CA THR A 322 4.46 -38.76 -65.11
C THR A 322 4.46 -37.24 -65.29
N VAL A 323 3.91 -36.49 -64.34
CA VAL A 323 3.77 -35.03 -64.40
C VAL A 323 4.98 -34.37 -63.72
N GLY A 324 5.71 -33.54 -64.46
CA GLY A 324 6.91 -32.84 -63.98
C GLY A 324 8.17 -33.45 -64.59
N THR A 325 8.72 -32.77 -65.58
CA THR A 325 9.85 -33.24 -66.39
C THR A 325 11.17 -33.08 -65.65
N THR A 326 11.34 -31.99 -64.91
CA THR A 326 12.59 -31.69 -64.18
C THR A 326 12.42 -31.87 -62.66
N PRO A 327 13.51 -32.14 -61.91
CA PRO A 327 13.47 -32.23 -60.44
C PRO A 327 13.00 -30.94 -59.76
N ALA A 328 13.38 -29.77 -60.29
CA ALA A 328 12.94 -28.48 -59.78
C ALA A 328 11.43 -28.27 -59.95
N GLU A 329 10.90 -28.60 -61.13
CA GLU A 329 9.45 -28.54 -61.42
C GLU A 329 8.66 -29.45 -60.47
N ARG A 330 9.16 -30.66 -60.18
CA ARG A 330 8.53 -31.59 -59.22
C ARG A 330 8.47 -31.03 -57.81
N ARG A 331 9.52 -30.34 -57.33
CA ARG A 331 9.53 -29.68 -56.01
C ARG A 331 8.49 -28.56 -55.93
N ILE A 332 8.41 -27.73 -56.97
CA ILE A 332 7.42 -26.65 -57.07
C ILE A 332 6.01 -27.24 -57.03
N LEU A 333 5.73 -28.26 -57.84
CA LEU A 333 4.42 -28.93 -57.89
C LEU A 333 4.05 -29.57 -56.54
N PHE A 334 5.01 -30.15 -55.82
CA PHE A 334 4.76 -30.76 -54.52
C PHE A 334 4.34 -29.72 -53.47
N TRP A 335 5.18 -28.71 -53.24
CA TRP A 335 4.92 -27.70 -52.21
C TRP A 335 3.73 -26.82 -52.53
N PHE A 336 3.59 -26.38 -53.78
CA PHE A 336 2.42 -25.61 -54.21
C PHE A 336 1.14 -26.43 -54.09
N GLY A 337 1.19 -27.74 -54.39
CA GLY A 337 0.05 -28.63 -54.22
C GLY A 337 -0.42 -28.76 -52.78
N ILE A 338 0.51 -28.91 -51.83
CA ILE A 338 0.19 -29.03 -50.41
C ILE A 338 -0.40 -27.72 -49.90
N GLY A 339 0.23 -26.60 -50.25
CA GLY A 339 -0.25 -25.26 -49.92
C GLY A 339 -1.65 -25.01 -50.48
N SER A 340 -1.91 -25.34 -51.75
CA SER A 340 -3.23 -25.15 -52.38
C SER A 340 -4.32 -26.03 -51.74
N LEU A 341 -4.00 -27.27 -51.36
CA LEU A 341 -4.96 -28.16 -50.70
C LEU A 341 -5.28 -27.70 -49.27
N GLY A 342 -4.25 -27.35 -48.49
CA GLY A 342 -4.39 -26.82 -47.14
C GLY A 342 -5.21 -25.53 -47.14
N PHE A 343 -4.83 -24.56 -47.96
CA PHE A 343 -5.53 -23.29 -48.08
C PHE A 343 -6.99 -23.47 -48.52
N SER A 344 -7.26 -24.30 -49.55
CA SER A 344 -8.63 -24.56 -50.00
C SER A 344 -9.49 -25.21 -48.89
N THR A 345 -8.90 -26.09 -48.08
CA THR A 345 -9.59 -26.75 -46.96
C THR A 345 -9.94 -25.75 -45.86
N VAL A 346 -8.98 -24.89 -45.47
CA VAL A 346 -9.22 -23.84 -44.47
C VAL A 346 -10.30 -22.88 -44.96
N LEU A 347 -10.21 -22.39 -46.19
CA LEU A 347 -11.18 -21.46 -46.77
C LEU A 347 -12.59 -22.07 -46.82
N LEU A 348 -12.73 -23.30 -47.32
CA LEU A 348 -14.03 -23.96 -47.42
C LEU A 348 -14.63 -24.26 -46.05
N THR A 349 -13.83 -24.66 -45.06
CA THR A 349 -14.29 -24.85 -43.68
C THR A 349 -14.77 -23.54 -43.07
N LEU A 350 -14.05 -22.45 -43.30
CA LEU A 350 -14.43 -21.11 -42.85
C LEU A 350 -15.77 -20.66 -43.45
N VAL A 351 -15.90 -20.76 -44.77
CA VAL A 351 -17.16 -20.45 -45.48
C VAL A 351 -18.30 -21.34 -44.99
N ALA A 352 -18.04 -22.63 -44.78
CA ALA A 352 -19.02 -23.58 -44.26
C ALA A 352 -19.52 -23.22 -42.87
N ILE A 353 -18.62 -22.86 -41.95
CA ILE A 353 -18.99 -22.40 -40.60
C ILE A 353 -19.82 -21.12 -40.67
N ARG A 354 -19.46 -20.18 -41.54
CA ARG A 354 -20.21 -18.91 -41.70
C ARG A 354 -21.58 -19.12 -42.32
N ALA A 355 -21.67 -19.92 -43.37
CA ALA A 355 -22.93 -20.27 -44.00
C ALA A 355 -23.85 -20.99 -43.00
N LEU A 356 -23.33 -21.98 -42.27
CA LEU A 356 -24.09 -22.65 -41.21
C LEU A 356 -24.54 -21.66 -40.14
N GLY A 357 -23.64 -20.80 -39.66
CA GLY A 357 -23.96 -19.73 -38.70
C GLY A 357 -25.10 -18.84 -39.19
N TRP A 358 -24.99 -18.29 -40.41
CA TRP A 358 -26.00 -17.45 -41.02
C TRP A 358 -27.35 -18.16 -41.20
N LEU A 359 -27.34 -19.41 -41.69
CA LEU A 359 -28.55 -20.23 -41.81
C LEU A 359 -29.19 -20.46 -40.44
N THR A 360 -28.41 -20.75 -39.41
CA THR A 360 -28.94 -20.99 -38.05
C THR A 360 -29.43 -19.72 -37.38
N THR A 361 -28.83 -18.56 -37.64
CA THR A 361 -29.27 -17.29 -37.04
C THR A 361 -30.53 -16.75 -37.71
N HIS A 362 -30.70 -16.92 -39.02
CA HIS A 362 -31.85 -16.38 -39.76
C HIS A 362 -33.01 -17.38 -39.90
N LEU A 363 -32.73 -18.69 -39.97
CA LEU A 363 -33.73 -19.75 -40.15
C LEU A 363 -33.83 -20.73 -38.96
N GLY A 364 -33.07 -20.52 -37.88
CA GLY A 364 -33.12 -21.37 -36.69
C GLY A 364 -32.73 -22.83 -36.96
N GLY A 365 -33.41 -23.77 -36.30
CA GLY A 365 -33.18 -25.21 -36.47
C GLY A 365 -33.40 -25.73 -37.89
N TRP A 366 -34.27 -25.09 -38.67
CA TRP A 366 -34.48 -25.40 -40.09
C TRP A 366 -33.23 -25.12 -40.93
N GLY A 367 -32.45 -24.09 -40.56
CA GLY A 367 -31.17 -23.78 -41.19
C GLY A 367 -30.13 -24.89 -41.01
N ALA A 368 -30.05 -25.50 -39.82
CA ALA A 368 -29.17 -26.63 -39.56
C ALA A 368 -29.61 -27.89 -40.35
N GLY A 369 -30.92 -28.14 -40.43
CA GLY A 369 -31.48 -29.23 -41.25
C GLY A 369 -31.17 -29.07 -42.74
N LEU A 370 -31.33 -27.87 -43.28
CA LEU A 370 -31.03 -27.55 -44.68
C LEU A 370 -29.53 -27.69 -44.99
N TRP A 371 -28.66 -27.31 -44.06
CA TRP A 371 -27.22 -27.50 -44.15
C TRP A 371 -26.82 -28.99 -44.18
N LEU A 372 -27.40 -29.81 -43.30
CA LEU A 372 -27.13 -31.25 -43.25
C LEU A 372 -27.59 -31.96 -44.55
N ALA A 373 -28.74 -31.56 -45.09
CA ALA A 373 -29.20 -32.05 -46.38
C ALA A 373 -28.25 -31.66 -47.54
N LEU A 374 -27.78 -30.42 -47.55
CA LEU A 374 -26.83 -29.92 -48.56
C LEU A 374 -25.48 -30.65 -48.48
N VAL A 375 -24.91 -30.80 -47.29
CA VAL A 375 -23.63 -31.51 -47.11
C VAL A 375 -23.78 -33.00 -47.43
N GLY A 376 -24.87 -33.63 -46.99
CA GLY A 376 -25.18 -35.04 -47.26
C GLY A 376 -25.28 -35.34 -48.75
N THR A 377 -26.00 -34.51 -49.51
CA THR A 377 -26.12 -34.66 -50.97
C THR A 377 -24.78 -34.52 -51.71
N ILE A 378 -23.92 -33.60 -51.27
CA ILE A 378 -22.56 -33.41 -51.84
C ILE A 378 -21.67 -34.64 -51.54
N LEU A 379 -21.66 -35.15 -50.30
CA LEU A 379 -20.86 -36.31 -49.90
C LEU A 379 -21.30 -37.59 -50.61
N VAL A 380 -22.60 -37.89 -50.61
CA VAL A 380 -23.17 -39.06 -51.28
C VAL A 380 -22.89 -38.97 -52.79
N GLY A 381 -23.00 -37.78 -53.38
CA GLY A 381 -22.67 -37.55 -54.79
C GLY A 381 -21.18 -37.72 -55.12
N ARG A 382 -20.26 -37.47 -54.18
CA ARG A 382 -18.81 -37.73 -54.35
C ARG A 382 -18.49 -39.22 -54.21
N LEU A 383 -19.08 -39.89 -53.23
CA LEU A 383 -18.90 -41.33 -52.98
C LEU A 383 -19.40 -42.18 -54.14
N ARG A 384 -20.61 -41.91 -54.65
CA ARG A 384 -21.18 -42.57 -55.85
C ARG A 384 -20.26 -42.41 -57.07
N ARG A 385 -19.66 -41.23 -57.26
CA ARG A 385 -18.71 -40.96 -58.35
C ARG A 385 -17.40 -41.73 -58.21
N ALA A 386 -16.81 -41.76 -57.02
CA ALA A 386 -15.58 -42.51 -56.74
C ALA A 386 -15.76 -44.03 -56.99
N LEU A 387 -16.90 -44.59 -56.57
CA LEU A 387 -17.25 -45.98 -56.81
C LEU A 387 -17.52 -46.27 -58.30
N SER A 388 -18.17 -45.34 -59.02
CA SER A 388 -18.42 -45.47 -60.46
C SER A 388 -17.16 -45.33 -61.33
N ALA A 389 -16.17 -44.54 -60.92
CA ALA A 389 -14.90 -44.39 -61.63
C ALA A 389 -14.05 -45.67 -61.57
N ARG A 390 -14.16 -46.44 -60.46
CA ARG A 390 -13.55 -47.76 -60.32
C ARG A 390 -14.21 -48.83 -61.20
N ARG A 391 -15.45 -48.60 -61.65
CA ARG A 391 -16.17 -49.49 -62.58
C ARG A 391 -15.98 -49.15 -64.07
N ARG A 392 -15.43 -47.99 -64.43
CA ARG A 392 -15.27 -47.56 -65.85
C ARG A 392 -13.83 -47.40 -66.34
N GLY A 393 -12.83 -47.57 -65.48
CA GLY A 393 -11.43 -47.65 -65.89
C GLY A 393 -11.04 -49.07 -66.28
N GLY A 394 -11.53 -49.54 -67.43
CA GLY A 394 -10.98 -50.71 -68.10
C GLY A 394 -9.62 -50.38 -68.73
N ALA A 395 -8.72 -51.37 -68.72
CA ALA A 395 -7.38 -51.43 -69.32
C ALA A 395 -6.23 -50.69 -68.61
N VAL A 396 -5.53 -51.40 -67.71
CA VAL A 396 -4.06 -51.30 -67.50
C VAL A 396 -3.52 -52.74 -67.34
N PRO A 397 -2.35 -53.07 -67.92
CA PRO A 397 -1.99 -54.43 -68.33
C PRO A 397 -1.50 -55.34 -67.19
N SER A 398 -1.61 -56.63 -67.48
CA SER A 398 -1.14 -57.79 -66.71
C SER A 398 0.35 -57.73 -66.38
N GLY A 399 0.69 -57.72 -65.09
CA GLY A 399 2.01 -58.08 -64.54
C GLY A 399 1.82 -59.07 -63.39
N PRO A 400 2.75 -60.00 -63.15
CA PRO A 400 2.46 -61.27 -62.50
C PRO A 400 2.17 -61.14 -61.00
N ALA A 401 1.36 -62.09 -60.55
CA ALA A 401 0.86 -62.24 -59.19
C ALA A 401 1.98 -62.25 -58.14
N MET A 402 1.92 -61.30 -57.21
CA MET A 402 2.68 -61.34 -55.96
C MET A 402 1.69 -61.51 -54.80
N GLY A 403 1.99 -62.46 -53.91
CA GLY A 403 1.07 -63.11 -52.98
C GLY A 403 0.14 -62.23 -52.13
N ARG A 404 -1.15 -62.62 -52.14
CA ARG A 404 -2.25 -62.06 -51.33
C ARG A 404 -2.12 -62.24 -49.81
N SER A 405 -1.16 -63.01 -49.30
CA SER A 405 -1.06 -63.35 -47.87
C SER A 405 0.19 -62.82 -47.14
N GLY A 406 1.18 -62.28 -47.85
CA GLY A 406 2.38 -61.66 -47.25
C GLY A 406 2.33 -60.13 -47.15
N MET A 407 1.52 -59.48 -47.99
CA MET A 407 1.54 -58.03 -48.17
C MET A 407 0.58 -57.27 -47.23
N LEU A 408 -0.37 -57.97 -46.60
CA LEU A 408 -1.24 -57.35 -45.60
C LEU A 408 -0.52 -57.13 -44.28
N LYS A 409 0.45 -57.95 -43.86
CA LYS A 409 1.12 -57.74 -42.57
C LYS A 409 1.92 -56.41 -42.48
N PRO A 410 2.74 -55.98 -43.46
CA PRO A 410 3.40 -54.68 -43.40
C PRO A 410 2.45 -53.51 -43.73
N LEU A 411 1.39 -53.75 -44.52
CA LEU A 411 0.37 -52.76 -44.87
C LEU A 411 -0.58 -52.48 -43.69
N PHE A 412 -1.08 -53.51 -43.01
CA PHE A 412 -1.82 -53.41 -41.74
C PHE A 412 -0.89 -52.86 -40.66
N ARG A 413 0.40 -53.21 -40.62
CA ARG A 413 1.32 -52.62 -39.64
C ARG A 413 1.57 -51.13 -39.89
N ARG A 414 1.61 -50.66 -41.15
CA ARG A 414 1.77 -49.22 -41.49
C ARG A 414 0.47 -48.44 -41.42
N ILE A 415 -0.66 -48.99 -41.88
CA ILE A 415 -2.00 -48.41 -41.73
C ILE A 415 -2.43 -48.44 -40.27
N ALA A 416 -2.15 -49.52 -39.51
CA ALA A 416 -2.32 -49.51 -38.06
C ALA A 416 -1.38 -48.49 -37.44
N VAL A 417 -0.13 -48.31 -37.89
CA VAL A 417 0.71 -47.20 -37.37
C VAL A 417 0.08 -45.84 -37.67
N TYR A 418 -0.50 -45.59 -38.85
CA TYR A 418 -1.13 -44.29 -39.16
C TYR A 418 -2.53 -44.11 -38.57
N VAL A 419 -3.32 -45.18 -38.41
CA VAL A 419 -4.61 -45.18 -37.70
C VAL A 419 -4.38 -45.09 -36.21
N VAL A 420 -3.34 -45.74 -35.68
CA VAL A 420 -2.83 -45.53 -34.33
C VAL A 420 -2.27 -44.13 -34.21
N LEU A 421 -1.57 -43.57 -35.21
CA LEU A 421 -1.06 -42.19 -35.15
C LEU A 421 -2.18 -41.15 -35.26
N ALA A 422 -3.21 -41.40 -36.07
CA ALA A 422 -4.38 -40.54 -36.23
C ALA A 422 -5.36 -40.69 -35.07
N SER A 423 -5.56 -41.90 -34.56
CA SER A 423 -6.23 -42.20 -33.30
C SER A 423 -5.45 -41.59 -32.15
N LEU A 424 -4.12 -41.63 -32.15
CA LEU A 424 -3.24 -41.01 -31.17
C LEU A 424 -3.34 -39.50 -31.28
N LEU A 425 -3.33 -38.92 -32.47
CA LEU A 425 -3.53 -37.48 -32.70
C LEU A 425 -4.94 -37.03 -32.32
N PHE A 426 -5.95 -37.88 -32.52
CA PHE A 426 -7.34 -37.60 -32.15
C PHE A 426 -7.56 -37.77 -30.64
N THR A 427 -7.00 -38.81 -30.02
CA THR A 427 -6.98 -38.96 -28.56
C THR A 427 -6.08 -37.93 -27.90
N LEU A 428 -5.03 -37.43 -28.58
CA LEU A 428 -4.21 -36.30 -28.15
C LEU A 428 -4.96 -34.97 -28.34
N ALA A 429 -5.80 -34.84 -29.36
CA ALA A 429 -6.66 -33.67 -29.56
C ALA A 429 -7.81 -33.61 -28.54
N LEU A 430 -8.30 -34.77 -28.11
CA LEU A 430 -9.23 -34.95 -26.99
C LEU A 430 -8.52 -35.02 -25.63
N ALA A 431 -7.18 -35.15 -25.63
CA ALA A 431 -6.42 -35.13 -24.40
C ALA A 431 -6.58 -33.75 -23.79
N HIS A 432 -6.87 -33.78 -22.49
CA HIS A 432 -7.09 -32.59 -21.72
C HIS A 432 -5.74 -31.95 -21.43
N TRP A 433 -5.48 -30.81 -22.06
CA TRP A 433 -4.32 -30.00 -21.79
C TRP A 433 -4.72 -28.80 -20.92
N PRO A 434 -3.94 -28.42 -19.90
CA PRO A 434 -4.25 -27.25 -19.10
C PRO A 434 -4.25 -26.00 -19.97
N LEU A 435 -5.39 -25.32 -20.08
CA LEU A 435 -5.49 -24.03 -20.75
C LEU A 435 -4.68 -23.02 -19.94
N THR A 436 -3.73 -22.33 -20.59
CA THR A 436 -2.95 -21.27 -19.93
C THR A 436 -3.18 -19.92 -20.59
N VAL A 437 -3.59 -18.92 -19.82
CA VAL A 437 -3.68 -17.50 -20.23
C VAL A 437 -2.35 -16.82 -19.91
N GLY A 438 -1.71 -16.25 -20.94
CA GLY A 438 -0.42 -15.58 -20.82
C GLY A 438 -0.60 -14.07 -20.63
N CYS A 439 -0.13 -13.53 -19.52
CA CYS A 439 -0.28 -12.10 -19.18
C CYS A 439 1.06 -11.52 -18.69
N PRO A 440 1.38 -10.26 -19.02
CA PRO A 440 2.46 -9.53 -18.36
C PRO A 440 2.21 -9.51 -16.86
N VAL A 441 3.28 -9.68 -16.08
CA VAL A 441 3.21 -9.59 -14.63
C VAL A 441 4.19 -8.55 -14.14
N ASP A 442 3.72 -7.67 -13.26
CA ASP A 442 4.55 -6.70 -12.56
C ASP A 442 4.48 -7.04 -11.06
N LEU A 443 5.63 -7.23 -10.42
CA LEU A 443 5.68 -7.51 -8.99
C LEU A 443 5.47 -6.21 -8.21
N GLU A 444 4.54 -6.23 -7.27
CA GLU A 444 4.35 -5.18 -6.28
C GLU A 444 4.58 -5.74 -4.89
N ALA A 445 4.97 -4.86 -3.98
CA ALA A 445 4.97 -5.18 -2.57
C ALA A 445 3.53 -5.46 -2.13
N THR A 446 3.32 -6.53 -1.37
CA THR A 446 2.01 -6.84 -0.78
C THR A 446 1.49 -5.67 0.05
N GLN A 447 2.41 -5.03 0.76
CA GLN A 447 2.15 -3.86 1.56
C GLN A 447 3.33 -2.91 1.41
N ARG A 448 3.00 -1.66 1.08
CA ARG A 448 3.95 -0.56 1.04
C ARG A 448 3.62 0.36 2.21
N VAL A 449 4.57 0.52 3.12
CA VAL A 449 4.40 1.33 4.33
C VAL A 449 5.23 2.59 4.20
N ALA A 450 4.59 3.76 4.28
CA ALA A 450 5.31 5.03 4.35
C ALA A 450 5.96 5.13 5.73
N VAL A 451 7.26 5.38 5.73
CA VAL A 451 7.98 5.86 6.90
C VAL A 451 7.72 7.37 6.98
N ARG A 452 7.03 7.75 8.04
CA ARG A 452 6.67 9.14 8.35
C ARG A 452 7.34 9.56 9.64
N PRO A 453 7.85 10.79 9.75
CA PRO A 453 8.40 11.29 11.00
C PRO A 453 7.26 11.54 11.99
N ARG A 454 7.53 11.26 13.26
CA ARG A 454 6.60 11.52 14.38
C ARG A 454 6.77 12.91 14.99
N THR A 455 7.82 13.63 14.58
CA THR A 455 8.11 15.01 14.98
C THR A 455 8.70 15.75 13.79
N ALA A 456 8.44 17.05 13.70
CA ALA A 456 9.04 17.88 12.65
C ALA A 456 10.55 18.08 12.88
N GLY A 457 11.33 18.17 11.81
CA GLY A 457 12.77 18.44 11.87
C GLY A 457 13.51 18.26 10.55
N LEU A 458 14.78 18.67 10.53
CA LEU A 458 15.71 18.44 9.43
C LEU A 458 16.23 17.01 9.46
N LEU A 459 16.24 16.31 8.33
CA LEU A 459 16.82 14.97 8.24
C LEU A 459 18.36 15.05 8.30
N ALA A 460 18.97 14.74 9.45
CA ALA A 460 20.41 14.88 9.67
C ALA A 460 21.22 13.70 9.10
N GLU A 461 20.76 12.48 9.35
CA GLU A 461 21.43 11.25 8.92
C GLU A 461 20.40 10.26 8.38
N PHE A 462 20.72 9.61 7.26
CA PHE A 462 19.98 8.47 6.75
C PHE A 462 20.97 7.37 6.35
N ARG A 463 20.89 6.21 7.02
CA ARG A 463 21.93 5.16 7.02
C ARG A 463 21.80 4.14 5.91
N PHE A 464 20.70 4.18 5.16
CA PHE A 464 20.37 3.19 4.15
C PHE A 464 20.17 3.83 2.79
N ARG A 465 20.42 3.08 1.73
CA ARG A 465 20.18 3.51 0.36
C ARG A 465 18.94 2.84 -0.21
N SER A 466 18.46 3.36 -1.32
CA SER A 466 17.41 2.71 -2.10
C SER A 466 17.83 1.27 -2.45
N GLY A 467 17.04 0.29 -2.05
CA GLY A 467 17.29 -1.13 -2.29
C GLY A 467 17.88 -1.92 -1.12
N ASP A 468 18.25 -1.27 0.00
CA ASP A 468 18.75 -1.97 1.19
C ASP A 468 17.61 -2.66 1.97
N GLN A 469 17.91 -3.82 2.56
CA GLN A 469 17.02 -4.57 3.43
C GLN A 469 17.09 -4.06 4.88
N VAL A 470 15.93 -3.90 5.50
CA VAL A 470 15.78 -3.43 6.88
C VAL A 470 14.83 -4.34 7.64
N SER A 471 15.11 -4.57 8.93
CA SER A 471 14.21 -5.33 9.81
C SER A 471 13.24 -4.39 10.51
N ALA A 472 12.11 -4.92 10.99
CA ALA A 472 11.18 -4.14 11.80
C ALA A 472 11.91 -3.61 13.05
N GLY A 473 11.78 -2.32 13.32
CA GLY A 473 12.45 -1.62 14.42
C GLY A 473 13.89 -1.18 14.14
N THR A 474 14.47 -1.47 12.96
CA THR A 474 15.79 -0.95 12.60
C THR A 474 15.75 0.58 12.47
N VAL A 475 16.72 1.27 13.06
CA VAL A 475 16.88 2.73 12.96
C VAL A 475 17.42 3.08 11.57
N LEU A 476 16.59 3.70 10.74
CA LEU A 476 16.92 4.11 9.36
C LEU A 476 17.75 5.38 9.32
N GLY A 477 17.53 6.26 10.28
CA GLY A 477 18.14 7.59 10.33
C GLY A 477 17.63 8.36 11.54
N SER A 478 18.08 9.60 11.65
CA SER A 478 17.62 10.51 12.70
C SER A 478 17.41 11.91 12.14
N LEU A 479 16.39 12.57 12.66
CA LEU A 479 16.25 14.01 12.52
C LEU A 479 17.32 14.70 13.37
N ASP A 480 17.63 15.95 13.05
CA ASP A 480 18.54 16.76 13.85
C ASP A 480 17.96 16.97 15.25
N THR A 481 18.66 16.41 16.25
CA THR A 481 18.28 16.50 17.66
C THR A 481 19.16 17.47 18.45
N LEU A 482 20.08 18.21 17.82
CA LEU A 482 21.06 19.03 18.55
C LEU A 482 20.36 20.01 19.51
N ASP A 483 19.35 20.73 19.00
CA ASP A 483 18.55 21.68 19.79
C ASP A 483 17.78 20.98 20.91
N LEU A 484 17.19 19.82 20.63
CA LEU A 484 16.43 19.04 21.63
C LEU A 484 17.34 18.52 22.74
N VAL A 485 18.55 18.06 22.39
CA VAL A 485 19.55 17.58 23.35
C VAL A 485 20.09 18.72 24.19
N GLN A 486 20.36 19.89 23.61
CA GLN A 486 20.74 21.09 24.35
C GLN A 486 19.65 21.52 25.33
N GLN A 487 18.39 21.60 24.88
CA GLN A 487 17.25 21.91 25.74
C GLN A 487 17.13 20.90 26.88
N ARG A 488 17.23 19.60 26.59
CA ARG A 488 17.19 18.54 27.61
C ARG A 488 18.31 18.71 28.64
N GLN A 489 19.55 18.98 28.21
CA GLN A 489 20.68 19.20 29.12
C GLN A 489 20.46 20.42 30.01
N GLN A 490 19.89 21.50 29.46
CA GLN A 490 19.56 22.70 30.22
C GLN A 490 18.49 22.43 31.30
N ILE A 491 17.41 21.71 30.96
CA ILE A 491 16.38 21.34 31.94
C ILE A 491 16.90 20.31 32.94
N GLN A 492 17.79 19.40 32.53
CA GLN A 492 18.46 18.45 33.44
C GLN A 492 19.27 19.19 34.51
N ALA A 493 20.05 20.20 34.13
CA ALA A 493 20.77 21.03 35.09
C ALA A 493 19.81 21.75 36.06
N GLN A 494 18.65 22.22 35.59
CA GLN A 494 17.61 22.81 36.45
C GLN A 494 16.99 21.78 37.42
N LEU A 495 16.74 20.55 36.95
CA LEU A 495 16.24 19.46 37.79
C LEU A 495 17.23 19.11 38.90
N ASP A 496 18.51 18.98 38.55
CA ASP A 496 19.55 18.62 39.50
C ASP A 496 19.74 19.73 40.55
N ALA A 497 19.75 21.00 40.14
CA ALA A 497 19.75 22.14 41.06
C ALA A 497 18.52 22.13 41.99
N ALA A 498 17.31 21.94 41.46
CA ALA A 498 16.09 21.92 42.25
C ALA A 498 16.05 20.73 43.23
N ARG A 499 16.58 19.56 42.84
CA ARG A 499 16.69 18.38 43.72
C ARG A 499 17.65 18.61 44.87
N ILE A 500 18.84 19.14 44.57
CA ILE A 500 19.85 19.45 45.59
C ILE A 500 19.30 20.48 46.58
N GLU A 501 18.67 21.56 46.09
CA GLU A 501 18.02 22.55 46.96
C GLU A 501 16.93 21.92 47.84
N ALA A 502 16.04 21.12 47.25
CA ALA A 502 14.98 20.45 48.00
C ALA A 502 15.54 19.49 49.07
N GLU A 503 16.64 18.77 48.77
CA GLU A 503 17.28 17.85 49.71
C GLU A 503 17.96 18.59 50.88
N ILE A 504 18.66 19.69 50.59
CA ILE A 504 19.27 20.56 51.61
C ILE A 504 18.20 21.10 52.56
N ILE A 505 17.08 21.59 52.01
CA ILE A 505 15.97 22.12 52.82
C ILE A 505 15.30 20.97 53.60
N ALA A 506 15.01 19.84 52.96
CA ALA A 506 14.33 18.70 53.60
C ALA A 506 15.13 18.10 54.77
N ARG A 507 16.47 18.08 54.70
CA ARG A 507 17.32 17.63 55.80
C ARG A 507 17.40 18.63 56.96
N SER A 508 17.37 19.93 56.67
CA SER A 508 17.53 20.99 57.67
C SER A 508 16.22 21.35 58.40
N VAL A 509 15.07 21.30 57.71
CA VAL A 509 13.76 21.69 58.27
C VAL A 509 13.35 20.91 59.53
N PRO A 510 13.48 19.57 59.63
CA PRO A 510 13.09 18.83 60.83
C PRO A 510 13.90 19.22 62.07
N VAL A 511 15.21 19.47 61.87
CA VAL A 511 16.13 19.89 62.94
C VAL A 511 15.76 21.29 63.42
N ILE A 512 15.58 22.24 62.48
CA ILE A 512 15.19 23.62 62.79
C ILE A 512 13.82 23.64 63.47
N ALA A 513 12.83 22.91 62.95
CA ALA A 513 11.48 22.88 63.52
C ALA A 513 11.48 22.34 64.95
N ALA A 514 12.22 21.25 65.22
CA ALA A 514 12.35 20.71 66.58
C ALA A 514 13.05 21.68 67.54
N GLU A 515 14.08 22.39 67.07
CA GLU A 515 14.78 23.42 67.84
C GLU A 515 13.86 24.61 68.16
N GLN A 516 13.09 25.10 67.18
CA GLN A 516 12.15 26.21 67.40
C GLN A 516 10.97 25.79 68.30
N GLU A 517 10.46 24.57 68.19
CA GLU A 517 9.40 24.05 69.07
C GLU A 517 9.90 24.01 70.53
N ARG A 518 11.12 23.53 70.76
CA ARG A 518 11.76 23.56 72.08
C ARG A 518 11.98 24.99 72.59
N GLY A 519 12.40 25.91 71.71
CA GLY A 519 12.58 27.32 72.05
C GLY A 519 11.29 27.99 72.52
N VAL A 520 10.15 27.70 71.86
CA VAL A 520 8.84 28.19 72.28
C VAL A 520 8.44 27.61 73.63
N LEU A 521 8.61 26.29 73.86
CA LEU A 521 8.29 25.66 75.13
C LEU A 521 9.11 26.25 76.29
N ALA A 522 10.41 26.47 76.09
CA ALA A 522 11.28 27.11 77.07
C ALA A 522 10.84 28.57 77.36
N ALA A 523 10.51 29.34 76.33
CA ALA A 523 10.04 30.72 76.49
C ALA A 523 8.68 30.82 77.19
N VAL A 524 7.77 29.85 76.97
CA VAL A 524 6.49 29.76 77.70
C VAL A 524 6.74 29.52 79.19
N ALA A 525 7.58 28.53 79.53
CA ALA A 525 7.93 28.23 80.92
C ALA A 525 8.60 29.42 81.61
N ASP A 526 9.50 30.12 80.92
CA ASP A 526 10.14 31.35 81.43
C ASP A 526 9.13 32.47 81.73
N VAL A 527 8.11 32.63 80.89
CA VAL A 527 7.05 33.62 81.08
C VAL A 527 6.16 33.24 82.27
N GLU A 528 5.83 31.96 82.41
CA GLU A 528 5.03 31.44 83.53
C GLU A 528 5.75 31.66 84.86
N LEU A 529 7.03 31.26 84.96
CA LEU A 529 7.86 31.50 86.13
C LEU A 529 7.98 32.99 86.49
N ALA A 530 8.11 33.86 85.49
CA ALA A 530 8.16 35.31 85.73
C ALA A 530 6.81 35.88 86.18
N GLN A 531 5.68 35.31 85.72
CA GLN A 531 4.34 35.69 86.14
C GLN A 531 4.06 35.27 87.57
N ASP A 532 4.41 34.04 87.95
CA ASP A 532 4.27 33.53 89.32
C ASP A 532 5.10 34.35 90.32
N ASP A 533 6.32 34.72 89.93
CA ASP A 533 7.21 35.58 90.71
C ASP A 533 6.64 37.01 90.86
N LEU A 534 5.96 37.54 89.84
CA LEU A 534 5.25 38.82 89.91
C LEU A 534 4.01 38.71 90.83
N ALA A 535 3.19 37.67 90.66
CA ALA A 535 1.99 37.43 91.46
C ALA A 535 2.34 37.28 92.96
N THR A 536 3.39 36.52 93.27
CA THR A 536 3.89 36.36 94.65
C THR A 536 4.24 37.72 95.28
N ARG A 537 4.90 38.60 94.53
CA ARG A 537 5.27 39.95 95.01
C ARG A 537 4.09 40.93 95.07
N GLN A 538 3.04 40.73 94.29
CA GLN A 538 1.84 41.58 94.31
C GLN A 538 0.86 41.17 95.41
N ASP A 539 0.66 39.87 95.61
CA ASP A 539 -0.44 39.36 96.46
C ASP A 539 0.04 38.95 97.86
N VAL A 540 1.19 38.27 97.98
CA VAL A 540 1.65 37.69 99.25
C VAL A 540 2.42 38.71 100.09
N TYR A 541 3.19 39.58 99.43
CA TYR A 541 4.11 40.50 100.08
C TYR A 541 3.40 41.62 100.88
N PRO A 542 2.31 42.24 100.39
CA PRO A 542 1.53 43.19 101.19
C PRO A 542 0.92 42.57 102.45
N ALA A 543 0.45 41.33 102.37
CA ALA A 543 -0.06 40.59 103.52
C ALA A 543 1.02 40.34 104.58
N ARG A 544 2.22 39.90 104.16
CA ARG A 544 3.37 39.73 105.07
C ARG A 544 3.80 41.04 105.71
N ARG A 545 3.78 42.15 104.97
CA ARG A 545 4.09 43.48 105.50
C ARG A 545 3.08 43.88 106.58
N ALA A 546 1.78 43.73 106.32
CA ALA A 546 0.72 44.04 107.29
C ALA A 546 0.79 43.15 108.54
N GLU A 547 1.26 41.91 108.42
CA GLU A 547 1.52 41.01 109.56
C GLU A 547 2.73 41.48 110.39
N ALA A 548 3.85 41.83 109.75
CA ALA A 548 5.01 42.36 110.45
C ALA A 548 4.71 43.70 111.17
N GLU A 549 3.96 44.60 110.54
CA GLU A 549 3.51 45.86 111.16
C GLU A 549 2.66 45.62 112.41
N ARG A 550 1.75 44.62 112.38
CA ARG A 550 0.95 44.22 113.55
C ARG A 550 1.82 43.69 114.70
N HIS A 551 2.79 42.83 114.41
CA HIS A 551 3.70 42.32 115.46
C HIS A 551 4.51 43.42 116.14
N VAL A 552 4.95 44.44 115.40
CA VAL A 552 5.65 45.59 115.98
C VAL A 552 4.72 46.41 116.88
N GLN A 553 3.47 46.63 116.47
CA GLN A 553 2.46 47.33 117.29
C GLN A 553 2.16 46.57 118.60
N GLU A 554 1.99 45.25 118.53
CA GLU A 554 1.77 44.39 119.70
C GLU A 554 2.97 44.42 120.66
N ALA A 555 4.19 44.28 120.13
CA ALA A 555 5.41 44.32 120.93
C ALA A 555 5.61 45.70 121.59
N ARG A 556 5.26 46.79 120.87
CA ARG A 556 5.32 48.15 121.40
C ARG A 556 4.33 48.36 122.54
N ALA A 557 3.07 47.97 122.36
CA ALA A 557 2.04 48.09 123.38
C ALA A 557 2.42 47.30 124.65
N ALA A 558 2.99 46.10 124.51
CA ALA A 558 3.46 45.30 125.64
C ALA A 558 4.67 45.91 126.37
N LEU A 559 5.60 46.55 125.64
CA LEU A 559 6.69 47.31 126.23
C LEU A 559 6.16 48.51 127.02
N ASP A 560 5.31 49.34 126.41
CA ASP A 560 4.75 50.55 127.05
C ASP A 560 3.99 50.18 128.34
N ALA A 561 3.21 49.09 128.34
CA ALA A 561 2.53 48.58 129.53
C ALA A 561 3.50 48.14 130.64
N SER A 562 4.61 47.50 130.27
CA SER A 562 5.63 47.04 131.22
C SER A 562 6.43 48.21 131.80
N GLU A 563 6.73 49.23 130.98
CA GLU A 563 7.38 50.48 131.43
C GLU A 563 6.51 51.25 132.41
N GLN A 564 5.19 51.35 132.16
CA GLN A 564 4.25 51.97 133.10
C GLN A 564 4.23 51.29 134.47
N ILE A 565 4.32 49.95 134.52
CA ILE A 565 4.37 49.20 135.78
C ILE A 565 5.68 49.49 136.51
N ALA A 566 6.81 49.43 135.80
CA ALA A 566 8.13 49.73 136.37
C ALA A 566 8.22 51.17 136.89
N ASP A 567 7.67 52.14 136.16
CA ASP A 567 7.70 53.55 136.56
C ASP A 567 6.82 53.84 137.78
N ARG A 568 5.67 53.15 137.92
CA ARG A 568 4.86 53.20 139.16
C ARG A 568 5.65 52.68 140.36
N LEU A 569 6.28 51.51 140.23
CA LEU A 569 7.07 50.91 141.32
C LEU A 569 8.32 51.76 141.67
N ARG A 570 8.97 52.37 140.68
CA ARG A 570 10.04 53.36 140.90
C ARG A 570 9.55 54.60 141.63
N ALA A 571 8.37 55.09 141.29
CA ALA A 571 7.77 56.23 141.97
C ALA A 571 7.46 55.90 143.43
N ASP A 572 6.95 54.69 143.71
CA ASP A 572 6.68 54.20 145.06
C ASP A 572 7.99 54.05 145.89
N GLU A 573 9.06 53.52 145.30
CA GLU A 573 10.39 53.44 145.94
C GLU A 573 10.98 54.84 146.21
N ARG A 574 10.90 55.77 145.24
CA ARG A 574 11.36 57.15 145.43
C ARG A 574 10.56 57.87 146.53
N ALA A 575 9.25 57.66 146.59
CA ALA A 575 8.41 58.20 147.65
C ALA A 575 8.86 57.66 149.02
N MET A 576 9.13 56.35 149.11
CA MET A 576 9.65 55.70 150.31
C MET A 576 11.00 56.30 150.77
N LEU A 577 11.96 56.49 149.85
CA LEU A 577 13.27 57.09 150.16
C LEU A 577 13.17 58.57 150.57
N ALA A 578 12.19 59.30 150.03
CA ALA A 578 11.90 60.69 150.40
C ALA A 578 11.14 60.84 151.74
N GLY A 579 10.91 59.74 152.47
CA GLY A 579 10.23 59.74 153.77
C GLY A 579 8.71 59.73 153.71
N ARG A 580 8.09 59.64 152.52
CA ARG A 580 6.65 59.38 152.37
C ARG A 580 6.43 57.88 152.16
N LEU A 581 6.07 57.19 153.23
CA LEU A 581 5.95 55.74 153.17
C LEU A 581 4.64 55.35 152.47
N PRO A 582 4.64 54.29 151.64
CA PRO A 582 3.43 53.72 151.07
C PRO A 582 2.38 53.44 152.16
N PRO A 583 1.06 53.54 151.88
CA PRO A 583 0.02 53.48 152.92
C PRO A 583 0.08 52.21 153.79
N GLN A 584 0.55 51.09 153.22
CA GLN A 584 0.75 49.84 153.93
C GLN A 584 1.91 49.91 154.95
N ILE A 585 3.06 50.47 154.56
CA ILE A 585 4.22 50.64 155.45
C ILE A 585 3.94 51.76 156.47
N GLN A 586 3.29 52.84 156.04
CA GLN A 586 2.94 53.97 156.89
C GLN A 586 2.00 53.56 158.04
N ALA A 587 1.02 52.69 157.78
CA ALA A 587 0.15 52.16 158.83
C ALA A 587 0.91 51.34 159.89
N ILE A 588 1.91 50.56 159.47
CA ILE A 588 2.76 49.78 160.39
C ILE A 588 3.70 50.71 161.17
N GLU A 589 4.26 51.74 160.54
CA GLU A 589 5.08 52.75 161.21
C GLU A 589 4.30 53.60 162.22
N ASP A 590 3.07 54.00 161.90
CA ASP A 590 2.20 54.71 162.83
C ASP A 590 1.85 53.85 164.06
N ARG A 591 1.65 52.55 163.84
CA ARG A 591 1.46 51.60 164.94
C ARG A 591 2.72 51.46 165.79
N LEU A 592 3.89 51.34 165.16
CA LEU A 592 5.17 51.31 165.87
C LEU A 592 5.37 52.58 166.70
N ARG A 593 5.06 53.76 166.16
CA ARG A 593 5.13 55.04 166.90
C ARG A 593 4.25 55.06 168.15
N ARG A 594 3.03 54.52 168.07
CA ARG A 594 2.13 54.43 169.24
C ARG A 594 2.69 53.48 170.30
N VAL A 595 3.12 52.29 169.89
CA VAL A 595 3.75 51.30 170.80
C VAL A 595 5.01 51.90 171.44
N GLN A 596 5.81 52.67 170.70
CA GLN A 596 7.01 53.33 171.21
C GLN A 596 6.68 54.36 172.32
N ALA A 597 5.61 55.13 172.14
CA ALA A 597 5.14 56.07 173.16
C ALA A 597 4.63 55.35 174.43
N GLU A 598 3.98 54.20 174.27
CA GLU A 598 3.56 53.33 175.38
C GLU A 598 4.77 52.71 176.10
N ILE A 599 5.81 52.28 175.37
CA ILE A 599 7.09 51.84 175.94
C ILE A 599 7.69 52.96 176.79
N ASP A 600 7.74 54.20 176.28
CA ASP A 600 8.32 55.33 177.02
C ASP A 600 7.53 55.65 178.29
N PHE A 601 6.20 55.51 178.26
CA PHE A 601 5.34 55.65 179.42
C PHE A 601 5.57 54.51 180.43
N ALA A 602 5.51 53.26 179.98
CA ALA A 602 5.76 52.08 180.80
C ALA A 602 7.16 52.11 181.45
N ARG A 603 8.16 52.62 180.72
CA ARG A 603 9.54 52.77 181.23
C ARG A 603 9.63 53.81 182.34
N ARG A 604 8.95 54.95 182.20
CA ARG A 604 8.85 55.94 183.29
C ARG A 604 8.15 55.34 184.51
N GLU A 605 7.11 54.54 184.30
CA GLU A 605 6.37 53.91 185.38
C GLU A 605 7.19 52.82 186.08
N VAL A 606 7.96 52.01 185.33
CA VAL A 606 8.96 51.09 185.88
C VAL A 606 9.96 51.84 186.75
N ASN A 607 10.58 52.92 186.24
CA ASN A 607 11.54 53.72 187.01
C ASN A 607 10.91 54.33 188.27
N ARG A 608 9.65 54.77 188.20
CA ARG A 608 8.91 55.33 189.34
C ARG A 608 8.62 54.26 190.39
N VAL A 609 8.15 53.09 189.96
CA VAL A 609 7.86 51.95 190.85
C VAL A 609 9.16 51.41 191.45
N GLU A 610 10.25 51.37 190.68
CA GLU A 610 11.59 50.97 191.15
C GLU A 610 12.08 51.87 192.28
N TYR A 611 11.94 53.19 192.12
CA TYR A 611 12.26 54.17 193.16
C TYR A 611 11.39 53.97 194.43
N LEU A 612 10.08 53.78 194.26
CA LEU A 612 9.16 53.56 195.39
C LEU A 612 9.40 52.23 196.14
N VAL A 613 9.85 51.19 195.43
CA VAL A 613 10.29 49.93 196.05
C VAL A 613 11.57 50.14 196.86
N SER A 614 12.48 51.01 196.41
CA SER A 614 13.74 51.31 197.13
C SER A 614 13.53 52.08 198.45
N GLU A 615 12.49 52.91 198.53
CA GLU A 615 12.08 53.65 199.74
C GLU A 615 11.23 52.79 200.71
N GLY A 616 10.90 51.54 200.34
CA GLY A 616 10.10 50.63 201.17
C GLY A 616 8.59 50.88 201.15
N ALA A 617 8.10 51.79 200.31
CA ALA A 617 6.68 52.18 200.23
C ALA A 617 5.80 51.20 199.42
N VAL A 618 6.40 50.31 198.61
CA VAL A 618 5.68 49.40 197.70
C VAL A 618 6.38 48.04 197.60
N GLU A 619 5.63 46.94 197.47
CA GLU A 619 6.17 45.57 197.32
C GLU A 619 6.85 45.31 195.96
N ARG A 620 7.96 44.53 195.99
CA ARG A 620 8.77 44.17 194.81
C ARG A 620 7.99 43.48 193.68
N ARG A 621 6.91 42.76 194.00
CA ARG A 621 6.03 42.11 193.00
C ARG A 621 5.42 43.11 191.99
N ARG A 622 5.19 44.37 192.39
CA ARG A 622 4.68 45.38 191.45
C ARG A 622 5.73 45.82 190.43
N LEU A 623 7.02 45.81 190.79
CA LEU A 623 8.10 46.11 189.87
C LEU A 623 8.20 45.04 188.77
N GLU A 624 8.10 43.76 189.13
CA GLU A 624 8.11 42.65 188.17
C GLU A 624 6.94 42.71 187.17
N VAL A 625 5.75 43.10 187.62
CA VAL A 625 4.60 43.30 186.72
C VAL A 625 4.85 44.44 185.74
N ALA A 626 5.41 45.55 186.22
CA ALA A 626 5.73 46.70 185.38
C ALA A 626 6.86 46.40 184.36
N THR A 627 7.90 45.65 184.76
CA THR A 627 8.98 45.23 183.84
C THR A 627 8.48 44.24 182.81
N THR A 628 7.64 43.27 183.20
CA THR A 628 7.04 42.31 182.25
C THR A 628 6.17 43.04 181.22
N ALA A 629 5.38 44.04 181.64
CA ALA A 629 4.61 44.86 180.72
C ALA A 629 5.50 45.63 179.73
N LEU A 630 6.61 46.20 180.21
CA LEU A 630 7.59 46.87 179.35
C LEU A 630 8.21 45.91 178.32
N ASP A 631 8.59 44.69 178.73
CA ASP A 631 9.20 43.69 177.85
C ASP A 631 8.22 43.23 176.75
N THR A 632 6.94 43.06 177.07
CA THR A 632 5.92 42.69 176.06
C THR A 632 5.76 43.76 174.99
N LEU A 633 5.76 45.04 175.37
CA LEU A 633 5.68 46.15 174.42
C LEU A 633 6.97 46.25 173.58
N GLN A 634 8.14 46.01 174.18
CA GLN A 634 9.41 45.96 173.44
C GLN A 634 9.43 44.84 172.40
N GLN A 635 8.87 43.66 172.70
CA GLN A 635 8.74 42.57 171.74
C GLN A 635 7.78 42.91 170.59
N GLU A 636 6.64 43.55 170.88
CA GLU A 636 5.72 44.01 169.82
C GLU A 636 6.39 45.05 168.90
N ALA A 637 7.14 46.00 169.46
CA ALA A 637 7.89 46.98 168.67
C ALA A 637 8.96 46.31 167.78
N ALA A 638 9.66 45.29 168.28
CA ALA A 638 10.64 44.53 167.48
C ALA A 638 9.98 43.77 166.32
N SER A 639 8.80 43.17 166.53
CA SER A 639 8.03 42.49 165.48
C SER A 639 7.59 43.46 164.38
N LEU A 640 7.06 44.63 164.76
CA LEU A 640 6.62 45.66 163.81
C LEU A 640 7.80 46.19 162.97
N ARG A 641 8.98 46.37 163.57
CA ARG A 641 10.21 46.76 162.83
C ARG A 641 10.58 45.72 161.77
N SER A 642 10.54 44.43 162.11
CA SER A 642 10.82 43.35 161.15
C SER A 642 9.80 43.30 160.00
N GLN A 643 8.52 43.55 160.27
CA GLN A 643 7.48 43.62 159.23
C GLN A 643 7.72 44.78 158.26
N ILE A 644 8.14 45.95 158.77
CA ILE A 644 8.49 47.10 157.92
C ILE A 644 9.66 46.76 157.00
N GLU A 645 10.72 46.14 157.52
CA GLU A 645 11.88 45.73 156.72
C GLU A 645 11.52 44.70 155.64
N ALA A 646 10.64 43.74 155.96
CA ALA A 646 10.17 42.74 155.01
C ALA A 646 9.35 43.36 153.87
N GLU A 647 8.44 44.29 154.16
CA GLU A 647 7.64 44.97 153.13
C GLU A 647 8.49 45.92 152.28
N ARG A 648 9.47 46.61 152.87
CA ARG A 648 10.46 47.41 152.12
C ARG A 648 11.24 46.53 151.13
N LYS A 649 11.68 45.35 151.56
CA LYS A 649 12.40 44.41 150.69
C LYS A 649 11.53 43.89 149.53
N ARG A 650 10.27 43.54 149.80
CA ARG A 650 9.31 43.08 148.76
C ARG A 650 9.10 44.09 147.65
N LEU A 651 8.98 45.37 147.99
CA LEU A 651 8.82 46.43 147.00
C LEU A 651 10.05 46.57 146.09
N ILE A 652 11.25 46.45 146.66
CA ILE A 652 12.50 46.49 145.89
C ILE A 652 12.59 45.28 144.95
N GLU A 653 12.27 44.08 145.42
CA GLU A 653 12.22 42.86 144.59
C GLU A 653 11.20 43.00 143.44
N GLN A 654 9.99 43.50 143.73
CA GLN A 654 8.96 43.75 142.71
C GLN A 654 9.41 44.75 141.64
N ARG A 655 10.16 45.79 142.03
CA ARG A 655 10.75 46.75 141.07
C ARG A 655 11.78 46.06 140.18
N GLU A 656 12.69 45.28 140.75
CA GLU A 656 13.73 44.57 139.99
C GLU A 656 13.15 43.61 138.96
N ASP A 657 12.12 42.87 139.33
CA ASP A 657 11.38 41.98 138.42
C ASP A 657 10.68 42.76 137.31
N ALA A 658 10.04 43.88 137.63
CA ALA A 658 9.41 44.75 136.63
C ALA A 658 10.46 45.34 135.66
N GLU A 659 11.64 45.74 136.14
CA GLU A 659 12.73 46.23 135.32
C GLU A 659 13.35 45.13 134.43
N ALA A 660 13.45 43.90 134.93
CA ALA A 660 13.84 42.75 134.12
C ALA A 660 12.82 42.47 133.00
N GLN A 661 11.53 42.57 133.31
CA GLN A 661 10.46 42.41 132.33
C GLN A 661 10.51 43.47 131.23
N VAL A 662 10.79 44.73 131.58
CA VAL A 662 10.99 45.82 130.60
C VAL A 662 12.15 45.51 129.65
N ARG A 663 13.29 45.03 130.17
CA ARG A 663 14.45 44.65 129.32
C ARG A 663 14.08 43.57 128.30
N LEU A 664 13.36 42.53 128.73
CA LEU A 664 12.92 41.44 127.86
C LEU A 664 11.94 41.93 126.78
N ARG A 665 10.97 42.77 127.15
CA ARG A 665 10.01 43.33 126.20
C ARG A 665 10.66 44.29 125.20
N ARG A 666 11.69 45.03 125.62
CA ARG A 666 12.46 45.90 124.74
C ARG A 666 13.21 45.10 123.67
N ALA A 667 13.88 44.02 124.07
CA ALA A 667 14.54 43.11 123.13
C ALA A 667 13.55 42.48 122.12
N ALA A 668 12.35 42.10 122.57
CA ALA A 668 11.31 41.56 121.70
C ALA A 668 10.79 42.60 120.68
N TYR A 669 10.64 43.87 121.10
CA TYR A 669 10.27 44.96 120.20
C TYR A 669 11.35 45.26 119.16
N GLU A 670 12.62 45.28 119.56
CA GLU A 670 13.75 45.47 118.63
C GLU A 670 13.82 44.35 117.58
N ALA A 671 13.63 43.09 117.99
CA ALA A 671 13.56 41.96 117.07
C ALA A 671 12.39 42.06 116.08
N ALA A 672 11.22 42.51 116.53
CA ALA A 672 10.07 42.73 115.66
C ALA A 672 10.33 43.85 114.63
N LEU A 673 11.02 44.93 115.05
CA LEU A 673 11.39 46.04 114.18
C LEU A 673 12.38 45.63 113.08
N GLU A 674 13.35 44.77 113.41
CA GLU A 674 14.27 44.21 112.42
C GLU A 674 13.56 43.30 111.41
N ALA A 675 12.61 42.48 111.87
CA ALA A 675 11.79 41.64 111.01
C ALA A 675 10.95 42.49 110.02
N GLN A 676 10.35 43.59 110.49
CA GLN A 676 9.65 44.54 109.64
C GLN A 676 10.57 45.12 108.56
N ARG A 677 11.78 45.59 108.93
CA ARG A 677 12.74 46.16 107.97
C ARG A 677 13.15 45.18 106.86
N ARG A 678 13.29 43.89 107.17
CA ARG A 678 13.58 42.85 106.17
C ARG A 678 12.43 42.70 105.17
N VAL A 679 11.19 42.63 105.66
CA VAL A 679 9.99 42.54 104.82
C VAL A 679 9.77 43.83 104.01
N GLU A 680 10.05 45.00 104.57
CA GLU A 680 9.99 46.30 103.87
C GLU A 680 11.01 46.41 102.74
N ALA A 681 12.24 45.92 102.95
CA ALA A 681 13.25 45.86 101.90
C ALA A 681 12.82 44.95 100.73
N GLU A 682 12.12 43.85 101.03
CA GLU A 682 11.60 42.91 100.02
C GLU A 682 10.37 43.46 99.26
N THR A 683 9.56 44.29 99.91
CA THR A 683 8.28 44.83 99.40
C THR A 683 8.39 46.19 98.69
N GLN A 684 9.61 46.67 98.40
CA GLN A 684 9.80 47.94 97.71
C GLN A 684 9.12 47.96 96.32
N PRO A 685 8.51 49.09 95.91
CA PRO A 685 7.84 49.19 94.60
C PRO A 685 8.81 48.95 93.43
N GLU A 686 10.11 49.20 93.63
CA GLU A 686 11.15 48.88 92.64
C GLU A 686 11.27 47.37 92.37
N THR A 687 11.10 46.51 93.37
CA THR A 687 11.21 45.06 93.18
C THR A 687 10.04 44.52 92.36
N VAL A 688 8.84 45.04 92.61
CA VAL A 688 7.64 44.76 91.81
C VAL A 688 7.79 45.28 90.38
N ALA A 689 8.32 46.50 90.19
CA ALA A 689 8.56 47.07 88.87
C ALA A 689 9.61 46.26 88.07
N ARG A 690 10.69 45.82 88.71
CA ARG A 690 11.70 44.92 88.10
C ARG A 690 11.10 43.57 87.71
N ALA A 691 10.22 43.01 88.55
CA ALA A 691 9.49 41.78 88.25
C ALA A 691 8.56 41.94 87.03
N ALA A 692 7.79 43.03 86.98
CA ALA A 692 6.91 43.34 85.86
C ALA A 692 7.69 43.57 84.56
N GLN A 693 8.85 44.22 84.64
CA GLN A 693 9.75 44.40 83.50
C GLN A 693 10.30 43.05 83.00
N ARG A 694 10.66 42.12 83.90
CA ARG A 694 11.06 40.75 83.53
C ARG A 694 9.93 40.01 82.80
N VAL A 695 8.68 40.13 83.25
CA VAL A 695 7.53 39.55 82.52
C VAL A 695 7.43 40.12 81.11
N ARG A 696 7.57 41.44 80.95
CA ARG A 696 7.52 42.10 79.64
C ARG A 696 8.64 41.60 78.71
N THR A 697 9.88 41.52 79.19
CA THR A 697 11.01 41.05 78.37
C THR A 697 10.86 39.58 78.00
N ARG A 698 10.39 38.72 78.91
CA ARG A 698 10.12 37.31 78.60
C ARG A 698 8.96 37.13 77.62
N ARG A 699 7.90 37.94 77.71
CA ARG A 699 6.81 37.94 76.73
C ARG A 699 7.29 38.33 75.33
N ALA A 700 8.12 39.37 75.23
CA ALA A 700 8.72 39.75 73.94
C ALA A 700 9.61 38.63 73.35
N ALA A 701 10.37 37.92 74.19
CA ALA A 701 11.17 36.77 73.77
C ALA A 701 10.29 35.60 73.29
N LEU A 702 9.14 35.36 73.92
CA LEU A 702 8.16 34.35 73.47
C LEU A 702 7.57 34.71 72.10
N ASP A 703 7.23 35.98 71.87
CA ASP A 703 6.71 36.42 70.58
C ASP A 703 7.76 36.27 69.47
N GLN A 704 9.04 36.57 69.77
CA GLN A 704 10.15 36.30 68.85
C GLN A 704 10.29 34.79 68.54
N ALA A 705 10.22 33.92 69.55
CA ALA A 705 10.27 32.47 69.36
C ALA A 705 9.09 31.96 68.50
N ARG A 706 7.88 32.49 68.71
CA ARG A 706 6.70 32.18 67.89
C ARG A 706 6.87 32.61 66.44
N ALA A 707 7.45 33.78 66.19
CA ALA A 707 7.75 34.26 64.84
C ALA A 707 8.77 33.34 64.12
N LEU A 708 9.81 32.90 64.81
CA LEU A 708 10.80 31.96 64.26
C LEU A 708 10.17 30.59 63.93
N ARG A 709 9.25 30.09 64.76
CA ARG A 709 8.47 28.87 64.47
C ARG A 709 7.62 29.02 63.21
N GLN A 710 6.96 30.17 63.03
CA GLN A 710 6.19 30.44 61.81
C GLN A 710 7.10 30.49 60.57
N ALA A 711 8.27 31.13 60.67
CA ALA A 711 9.26 31.15 59.58
C ALA A 711 9.75 29.73 59.21
N ALA A 712 9.95 28.85 60.19
CA ALA A 712 10.29 27.44 59.94
C ALA A 712 9.17 26.69 59.19
N THR A 713 7.90 27.01 59.49
CA THR A 713 6.74 26.44 58.78
C THR A 713 6.68 26.92 57.32
N VAL A 714 6.98 28.19 57.06
CA VAL A 714 7.09 28.73 55.69
C VAL A 714 8.19 28.00 54.92
N ARG A 715 9.35 27.75 55.55
CA ARG A 715 10.46 27.00 54.96
C ARG A 715 10.10 25.54 54.62
N GLN A 716 9.21 24.93 55.41
CA GLN A 716 8.64 23.62 55.08
C GLN A 716 7.77 23.68 53.82
N MET A 717 7.00 24.76 53.61
CA MET A 717 6.22 24.96 52.39
C MET A 717 7.12 25.18 51.16
N GLU A 718 8.23 25.92 51.31
CA GLU A 718 9.23 26.07 50.24
C GLU A 718 9.78 24.72 49.76
N THR A 719 9.95 23.76 50.67
CA THR A 719 10.36 22.38 50.30
C THR A 719 9.36 21.74 49.34
N ARG A 720 8.06 21.94 49.56
CA ARG A 720 7.00 21.41 48.68
C ARG A 720 7.02 22.10 47.33
N VAL A 721 7.27 23.41 47.29
CA VAL A 721 7.41 24.18 46.03
C VAL A 721 8.59 23.64 45.22
N LYS A 722 9.77 23.50 45.84
CA LYS A 722 10.98 22.98 45.16
C LYS A 722 10.80 21.55 44.68
N ALA A 723 10.11 20.70 45.45
CA ALA A 723 9.75 19.35 45.01
C ALA A 723 8.79 19.36 43.81
N MET A 724 7.88 20.33 43.72
CA MET A 724 6.99 20.51 42.56
C MET A 724 7.76 21.02 41.34
N ASP A 725 8.71 21.95 41.51
CA ASP A 725 9.60 22.41 40.43
C ASP A 725 10.43 21.25 39.87
N ALA A 726 10.99 20.41 40.74
CA ALA A 726 11.71 19.20 40.33
C ALA A 726 10.79 18.22 39.58
N ARG A 727 9.53 18.04 40.00
CA ARG A 727 8.56 17.21 39.25
C ARG A 727 8.24 17.79 37.88
N ARG A 728 8.08 19.12 37.78
CA ARG A 728 7.81 19.80 36.51
C ARG A 728 8.98 19.65 35.54
N ALA A 729 10.20 19.90 35.99
CA ALA A 729 11.41 19.72 35.19
C ALA A 729 11.57 18.26 34.74
N ALA A 730 11.31 17.28 35.63
CA ALA A 730 11.36 15.86 35.27
C ALA A 730 10.31 15.48 34.21
N ALA A 731 9.10 16.02 34.29
CA ALA A 731 8.07 15.79 33.27
C ALA A 731 8.44 16.42 31.91
N GLU A 732 9.09 17.58 31.93
CA GLU A 732 9.58 18.25 30.73
C GLU A 732 10.75 17.51 30.08
N ILE A 733 11.67 16.98 30.87
CA ILE A 733 12.72 16.05 30.40
C ILE A 733 12.09 14.81 29.78
N ALA A 734 11.11 14.18 30.44
CA ALA A 734 10.44 13.01 29.88
C ALA A 734 9.77 13.31 28.53
N ARG A 735 9.20 14.52 28.37
CA ARG A 735 8.63 14.99 27.10
C ARG A 735 9.70 15.23 26.03
N LEU A 736 10.83 15.84 26.39
CA LEU A 736 11.96 16.05 25.47
C LEU A 736 12.63 14.72 25.08
N ASP A 737 12.81 13.80 26.03
CA ASP A 737 13.32 12.45 25.77
C ASP A 737 12.40 11.70 24.82
N GLU A 738 11.08 11.86 24.96
CA GLU A 738 10.12 11.27 24.02
C GLU A 738 10.25 11.90 22.63
N LYS A 739 10.42 13.23 22.52
CA LYS A 739 10.69 13.89 21.23
C LYS A 739 12.01 13.43 20.61
N ILE A 740 13.06 13.26 21.40
CA ILE A 740 14.37 12.75 20.95
C ILE A 740 14.24 11.30 20.49
N ARG A 741 13.46 10.46 21.20
CA ARG A 741 13.14 9.10 20.75
C ARG A 741 12.35 9.11 19.44
N GLN A 742 11.37 9.99 19.31
CA GLN A 742 10.54 10.13 18.11
C GLN A 742 11.29 10.72 16.91
N ALA A 743 12.39 11.45 17.16
CA ALA A 743 13.31 11.91 16.13
C ALA A 743 14.13 10.77 15.52
N GLN A 744 14.19 9.59 16.15
CA GLN A 744 14.72 8.38 15.51
C GLN A 744 13.71 7.82 14.53
N ILE A 745 14.11 7.78 13.27
CA ILE A 745 13.29 7.23 12.20
C ILE A 745 13.53 5.73 12.18
N VAL A 746 12.54 4.95 12.59
CA VAL A 746 12.60 3.48 12.61
C VAL A 746 11.75 2.87 11.51
N ALA A 747 12.16 1.72 11.02
CA ALA A 747 11.37 0.92 10.10
C ALA A 747 10.15 0.32 10.83
N PRO A 748 8.90 0.66 10.49
CA PRO A 748 7.71 0.09 11.13
C PRO A 748 7.51 -1.40 10.80
N VAL A 749 8.11 -1.88 9.71
CA VAL A 749 7.99 -3.24 9.17
C VAL A 749 9.33 -3.67 8.58
N ALA A 750 9.59 -4.98 8.55
CA ALA A 750 10.74 -5.53 7.84
C ALA A 750 10.48 -5.48 6.32
N GLY A 751 11.46 -5.05 5.53
CA GLY A 751 11.30 -4.92 4.08
C GLY A 751 12.48 -4.25 3.40
N ILE A 752 12.28 -3.80 2.15
CA ILE A 752 13.28 -3.09 1.35
C ILE A 752 12.86 -1.64 1.16
N ILE A 753 13.80 -0.71 1.24
CA ILE A 753 13.55 0.71 0.94
C ILE A 753 13.36 0.90 -0.56
N SER A 754 12.17 1.33 -0.99
CA SER A 754 11.77 1.43 -2.40
C SER A 754 11.85 2.85 -2.97
N THR A 755 12.09 3.86 -2.13
CA THR A 755 12.17 5.27 -2.56
C THR A 755 13.49 5.54 -3.29
N PRO A 756 13.46 6.01 -4.55
CA PRO A 756 14.69 6.31 -5.29
C PRO A 756 15.41 7.50 -4.69
N ARG A 757 16.74 7.39 -4.59
CA ARG A 757 17.65 8.45 -4.09
C ARG A 757 17.20 9.03 -2.74
N VAL A 758 16.83 8.15 -1.81
CA VAL A 758 16.42 8.54 -0.46
C VAL A 758 17.52 9.32 0.27
N GLU A 759 18.79 9.05 -0.06
CA GLU A 759 19.98 9.74 0.43
C GLU A 759 20.06 11.23 0.04
N GLU A 760 19.45 11.63 -1.09
CA GLU A 760 19.40 13.05 -1.52
C GLU A 760 18.39 13.88 -0.70
N ARG A 761 17.59 13.23 0.15
CA ARG A 761 16.63 13.90 1.05
C ARG A 761 17.26 14.37 2.36
N ILE A 762 18.52 14.02 2.62
CA ILE A 762 19.29 14.50 3.79
C ILE A 762 19.42 16.03 3.71
N GLY A 763 19.24 16.72 4.84
CA GLY A 763 19.23 18.19 4.93
C GLY A 763 17.90 18.85 4.57
N ARG A 764 16.88 18.08 4.15
CA ARG A 764 15.52 18.60 3.93
C ARG A 764 14.73 18.62 5.24
N HIS A 765 13.89 19.63 5.39
CA HIS A 765 12.92 19.73 6.50
C HIS A 765 11.67 18.89 6.19
N PHE A 766 11.21 18.14 7.19
CA PHE A 766 9.98 17.34 7.14
C PHE A 766 9.09 17.69 8.34
N ASP A 767 7.80 17.89 8.10
CA ASP A 767 6.80 18.07 9.15
C ASP A 767 6.19 16.74 9.59
N GLU A 768 5.49 16.74 10.72
CA GLU A 768 4.83 15.53 11.25
C GLU A 768 3.85 14.95 10.22
N GLY A 769 4.03 13.67 9.88
CA GLY A 769 3.20 12.97 8.89
C GLY A 769 3.70 13.05 7.45
N ASP A 770 4.75 13.83 7.16
CA ASP A 770 5.33 13.89 5.82
C ASP A 770 5.97 12.56 5.38
N GLU A 771 6.05 12.34 4.08
CA GLU A 771 6.56 11.10 3.51
C GLU A 771 8.08 11.15 3.30
N ILE A 772 8.84 10.48 4.18
CA ILE A 772 10.30 10.38 4.07
C ILE A 772 10.68 9.31 3.05
N CYS A 773 10.23 8.09 3.25
CA CYS A 773 10.50 6.96 2.35
C CYS A 773 9.43 5.87 2.46
N TRP A 774 9.52 4.90 1.57
CA TRP A 774 8.63 3.75 1.47
C TRP A 774 9.41 2.48 1.76
N ILE A 775 8.86 1.63 2.64
CA ILE A 775 9.35 0.27 2.87
C ILE A 775 8.34 -0.70 2.29
N ASP A 776 8.85 -1.53 1.39
CA ASP A 776 8.10 -2.56 0.69
C ASP A 776 8.38 -3.91 1.39
N LEU A 777 7.34 -4.56 1.94
CA LEU A 777 7.50 -5.91 2.51
C LEU A 777 7.84 -6.89 1.40
N THR A 778 8.96 -7.61 1.55
CA THR A 778 9.47 -8.53 0.51
C THR A 778 9.22 -10.00 0.77
N GLU A 779 8.76 -10.39 1.96
CA GLU A 779 8.45 -11.80 2.27
C GLU A 779 7.27 -12.35 1.47
N SER A 780 6.30 -11.48 1.18
CA SER A 780 5.18 -11.75 0.29
C SER A 780 5.07 -10.61 -0.72
N LEU A 781 5.02 -10.95 -1.99
CA LEU A 781 4.78 -10.02 -3.09
C LEU A 781 3.41 -10.26 -3.69
N HIS A 782 2.78 -9.21 -4.19
CA HIS A 782 1.64 -9.31 -5.06
C HIS A 782 2.10 -9.21 -6.50
N ALA A 783 1.95 -10.29 -7.23
CA ALA A 783 2.16 -10.25 -8.66
C ALA A 783 0.88 -9.68 -9.29
N ARG A 784 0.96 -8.49 -9.91
CA ARG A 784 -0.12 -7.90 -10.69
C ARG A 784 -0.05 -8.43 -12.12
N LEU A 785 -1.06 -9.19 -12.49
CA LEU A 785 -1.23 -9.74 -13.81
C LEU A 785 -2.14 -8.81 -14.61
N TRP A 786 -1.64 -8.36 -15.75
CA TRP A 786 -2.42 -7.57 -16.69
C TRP A 786 -3.11 -8.50 -17.69
N VAL A 787 -4.34 -8.89 -17.38
CA VAL A 787 -5.13 -9.79 -18.21
C VAL A 787 -5.82 -8.96 -19.28
N ASP A 788 -5.55 -9.27 -20.55
CA ASP A 788 -6.22 -8.62 -21.68
C ASP A 788 -7.75 -8.78 -21.53
N GLU A 789 -8.51 -7.73 -21.81
CA GLU A 789 -9.99 -7.74 -21.76
C GLU A 789 -10.58 -8.94 -22.51
N LYS A 790 -9.94 -9.38 -23.61
CA LYS A 790 -10.41 -10.53 -24.41
C LYS A 790 -10.21 -11.88 -23.71
N GLU A 791 -9.36 -11.94 -22.68
CA GLU A 791 -8.99 -13.18 -21.97
C GLU A 791 -9.57 -13.29 -20.55
N ILE A 792 -10.13 -12.21 -20.00
CA ILE A 792 -10.64 -12.13 -18.62
C ILE A 792 -11.72 -13.17 -18.28
N GLY A 793 -12.55 -13.58 -19.24
CA GLY A 793 -13.65 -14.53 -19.01
C GLY A 793 -13.24 -15.95 -18.60
N GLU A 794 -11.96 -16.32 -18.64
CA GLU A 794 -11.48 -17.61 -18.08
C GLU A 794 -10.67 -17.42 -16.79
N VAL A 795 -10.44 -16.16 -16.38
CA VAL A 795 -9.59 -15.83 -15.25
C VAL A 795 -10.49 -15.43 -14.08
N HIS A 796 -10.47 -16.27 -13.04
CA HIS A 796 -11.23 -16.06 -11.81
C HIS A 796 -10.32 -16.34 -10.60
N ALA A 797 -10.74 -15.84 -9.43
CA ALA A 797 -10.05 -16.13 -8.18
C ALA A 797 -10.00 -17.65 -7.91
N GLY A 798 -8.90 -18.12 -7.31
CA GLY A 798 -8.63 -19.53 -7.00
C GLY A 798 -7.84 -20.29 -8.05
N LEU A 799 -7.61 -19.73 -9.26
CA LEU A 799 -6.83 -20.42 -10.29
C LEU A 799 -5.33 -20.43 -10.00
N PRO A 800 -4.61 -21.53 -10.26
CA PRO A 800 -3.16 -21.58 -10.12
C PRO A 800 -2.45 -20.85 -11.27
N VAL A 801 -1.36 -20.16 -10.95
CA VAL A 801 -0.57 -19.34 -11.88
C VAL A 801 0.88 -19.77 -11.81
N ARG A 802 1.53 -19.89 -12.98
CA ARG A 802 2.98 -20.07 -13.11
C ARG A 802 3.60 -18.83 -13.72
N MET A 803 4.63 -18.29 -13.10
CA MET A 803 5.24 -17.02 -13.47
C MET A 803 6.73 -17.19 -13.72
N ARG A 804 7.24 -16.42 -14.67
CA ARG A 804 8.67 -16.22 -14.93
C ARG A 804 8.98 -14.74 -14.89
N ILE A 805 9.90 -14.37 -14.02
CA ILE A 805 10.34 -12.98 -13.85
C ILE A 805 11.50 -12.73 -14.80
N GLY A 806 11.52 -11.57 -15.48
CA GLY A 806 12.52 -11.28 -16.52
C GLY A 806 13.96 -11.35 -16.02
N ALA A 807 14.19 -10.98 -14.76
CA ALA A 807 15.49 -11.09 -14.10
C ALA A 807 15.93 -12.53 -13.81
N TYR A 808 15.00 -13.49 -13.75
CA TYR A 808 15.24 -14.90 -13.40
C TYR A 808 14.51 -15.85 -14.35
N SER A 809 14.96 -15.94 -15.60
CA SER A 809 14.33 -16.74 -16.67
C SER A 809 14.29 -18.25 -16.40
N GLU A 810 15.26 -18.76 -15.63
CA GLU A 810 15.47 -20.20 -15.41
C GLU A 810 14.53 -20.80 -14.36
N ARG A 811 13.94 -19.97 -13.48
CA ARG A 811 13.10 -20.41 -12.35
C ARG A 811 11.62 -20.17 -12.63
N TRP A 812 10.77 -21.03 -12.08
CA TRP A 812 9.31 -20.90 -12.13
C TRP A 812 8.78 -20.56 -10.75
N TYR A 813 7.96 -19.53 -10.68
CA TYR A 813 7.25 -19.14 -9.46
C TYR A 813 5.80 -19.56 -9.57
N GLN A 814 5.23 -20.12 -8.50
CA GLN A 814 3.84 -20.57 -8.47
C GLN A 814 3.05 -19.73 -7.47
N GLY A 815 1.80 -19.42 -7.81
CA GLY A 815 0.88 -18.71 -6.92
C GLY A 815 -0.56 -19.00 -7.33
N THR A 816 -1.51 -18.46 -6.58
CA THR A 816 -2.94 -18.54 -6.89
C THR A 816 -3.52 -17.14 -7.02
N ILE A 817 -4.49 -16.98 -7.93
CA ILE A 817 -5.20 -15.70 -8.08
C ILE A 817 -6.04 -15.48 -6.84
N THR A 818 -5.77 -14.42 -6.10
CA THR A 818 -6.54 -14.05 -4.91
C THR A 818 -7.70 -13.13 -5.27
N TRP A 819 -7.49 -12.24 -6.24
CA TRP A 819 -8.46 -11.20 -6.60
C TRP A 819 -8.34 -10.79 -8.07
N VAL A 820 -9.46 -10.38 -8.66
CA VAL A 820 -9.54 -9.86 -10.04
C VAL A 820 -10.34 -8.57 -9.99
N ALA A 821 -9.81 -7.51 -10.61
CA ALA A 821 -10.44 -6.20 -10.61
C ALA A 821 -11.80 -6.23 -11.34
N PRO A 822 -12.82 -5.53 -10.81
CA PRO A 822 -14.13 -5.45 -11.47
C PRO A 822 -14.14 -4.47 -12.65
N ARG A 823 -13.09 -3.65 -12.82
CA ARG A 823 -13.01 -2.59 -13.83
C ARG A 823 -11.72 -2.69 -14.63
N ALA A 824 -11.84 -2.51 -15.95
CA ALA A 824 -10.70 -2.42 -16.85
C ALA A 824 -9.97 -1.07 -16.73
N VAL A 825 -8.65 -1.10 -16.86
CA VAL A 825 -7.78 0.07 -16.91
C VAL A 825 -6.90 0.05 -18.16
N PRO A 826 -6.53 1.22 -18.71
CA PRO A 826 -5.64 1.27 -19.86
C PRO A 826 -4.22 0.83 -19.45
N TYR A 827 -3.70 -0.22 -20.09
CA TYR A 827 -2.35 -0.73 -19.94
C TYR A 827 -1.69 -0.92 -21.30
N ARG A 828 -0.57 -0.22 -21.56
CA ARG A 828 0.17 -0.25 -22.84
C ARG A 828 -0.72 -0.04 -24.09
N GLY A 829 -1.70 0.86 -23.99
CA GLY A 829 -2.60 1.22 -25.11
C GLY A 829 -3.76 0.24 -25.35
N ARG A 830 -4.00 -0.72 -24.45
CA ARG A 830 -5.17 -1.63 -24.49
C ARG A 830 -5.87 -1.65 -23.15
N MET A 831 -7.15 -2.00 -23.13
CA MET A 831 -7.87 -2.23 -21.87
C MET A 831 -7.47 -3.59 -21.29
N ALA A 832 -7.09 -3.58 -20.01
CA ALA A 832 -6.71 -4.78 -19.27
C ALA A 832 -7.35 -4.78 -17.89
N TYR A 833 -7.59 -5.97 -17.36
CA TYR A 833 -8.03 -6.18 -15.99
C TYR A 833 -6.84 -6.57 -15.13
N GLU A 834 -6.73 -5.93 -13.97
CA GLU A 834 -5.72 -6.27 -12.98
C GLU A 834 -6.15 -7.52 -12.21
N ALA A 835 -5.33 -8.57 -12.22
CA ALA A 835 -5.50 -9.73 -11.34
C ALA A 835 -4.32 -9.81 -10.38
N ARG A 836 -4.58 -10.09 -9.10
CA ARG A 836 -3.56 -10.18 -8.05
C ARG A 836 -3.30 -11.65 -7.71
N VAL A 837 -2.01 -11.99 -7.63
CA VAL A 837 -1.54 -13.29 -7.20
C VAL A 837 -0.65 -13.11 -5.99
N ALA A 838 -0.95 -13.83 -4.91
CA ALA A 838 -0.06 -13.90 -3.76
C ALA A 838 1.15 -14.76 -4.11
N LEU A 839 2.33 -14.18 -4.02
CA LEU A 839 3.60 -14.83 -4.29
C LEU A 839 4.46 -14.81 -3.02
N SER A 840 4.81 -15.99 -2.52
CA SER A 840 5.79 -16.11 -1.44
C SER A 840 7.20 -15.90 -2.01
N ASN A 841 8.00 -15.07 -1.36
CA ASN A 841 9.37 -14.76 -1.74
C ASN A 841 10.34 -15.07 -0.58
N PRO A 842 10.45 -16.36 -0.17
CA PRO A 842 11.22 -16.75 1.02
C PRO A 842 12.72 -16.56 0.85
N THR A 843 13.23 -16.53 -0.39
CA THR A 843 14.65 -16.31 -0.70
C THR A 843 15.01 -14.82 -0.80
N GLY A 844 14.03 -13.91 -0.81
CA GLY A 844 14.26 -12.47 -0.95
C GLY A 844 14.82 -12.03 -2.31
N GLU A 845 14.93 -12.93 -3.28
CA GLU A 845 15.52 -12.67 -4.60
C GLU A 845 14.62 -11.76 -5.45
N LEU A 846 13.30 -11.87 -5.30
CA LEU A 846 12.34 -11.06 -6.05
C LEU A 846 12.21 -9.66 -5.45
N ARG A 847 12.25 -8.64 -6.32
CA ARG A 847 12.10 -7.24 -5.93
C ARG A 847 10.81 -6.64 -6.51
N PRO A 848 10.13 -5.75 -5.77
CA PRO A 848 9.05 -4.93 -6.31
C PRO A 848 9.52 -4.15 -7.56
N GLY A 849 8.65 -4.00 -8.55
CA GLY A 849 8.94 -3.38 -9.83
C GLY A 849 9.56 -4.31 -10.89
N MET A 850 9.96 -5.54 -10.52
CA MET A 850 10.36 -6.53 -11.51
C MET A 850 9.17 -6.91 -12.39
N SER A 851 9.40 -6.96 -13.70
CA SER A 851 8.41 -7.40 -14.67
C SER A 851 8.73 -8.80 -15.20
N GLY A 852 7.72 -9.49 -15.69
CA GLY A 852 7.83 -10.84 -16.22
C GLY A 852 6.59 -11.25 -17.01
N TYR A 853 6.45 -12.56 -17.19
CA TYR A 853 5.27 -13.16 -17.80
C TYR A 853 4.69 -14.26 -16.91
N ALA A 854 3.38 -14.20 -16.70
CA ALA A 854 2.59 -15.19 -15.99
C ALA A 854 1.73 -16.01 -16.93
N LYS A 855 1.49 -17.27 -16.56
CA LYS A 855 0.59 -18.21 -17.20
C LYS A 855 -0.45 -18.68 -16.17
N VAL A 856 -1.68 -18.20 -16.29
CA VAL A 856 -2.81 -18.62 -15.45
C VAL A 856 -3.36 -19.95 -15.98
N ILE A 857 -3.35 -20.99 -15.16
CA ILE A 857 -3.85 -22.32 -15.51
C ILE A 857 -5.37 -22.34 -15.26
N CYS A 858 -6.15 -22.25 -16.34
CA CYS A 858 -7.61 -22.15 -16.34
C CYS A 858 -8.30 -23.53 -16.39
N GLY A 859 -7.58 -24.59 -15.98
CA GLY A 859 -8.07 -25.96 -15.96
C GLY A 859 -7.87 -26.76 -17.26
N PRO A 860 -8.09 -28.08 -17.21
CA PRO A 860 -7.98 -28.97 -18.36
C PRO A 860 -9.03 -28.65 -19.43
N ARG A 861 -8.59 -28.37 -20.65
CA ARG A 861 -9.45 -28.25 -21.83
C ARG A 861 -8.98 -29.22 -22.91
N PRO A 862 -9.86 -29.68 -23.80
CA PRO A 862 -9.43 -30.44 -24.96
C PRO A 862 -8.36 -29.65 -25.74
N LEU A 863 -7.29 -30.32 -26.17
CA LEU A 863 -6.17 -29.69 -26.87
C LEU A 863 -6.60 -28.88 -28.10
N TYR A 864 -7.67 -29.30 -28.81
CA TYR A 864 -8.20 -28.54 -29.93
C TYR A 864 -8.73 -27.16 -29.49
N GLU A 865 -9.37 -27.08 -28.32
CA GLU A 865 -9.89 -25.82 -27.77
C GLU A 865 -8.70 -24.91 -27.44
N VAL A 866 -7.66 -25.43 -26.80
CA VAL A 866 -6.44 -24.67 -26.47
C VAL A 866 -5.75 -24.12 -27.73
N LEU A 867 -5.57 -24.95 -28.76
CA LEU A 867 -4.87 -24.58 -30.00
C LEU A 867 -5.64 -23.56 -30.85
N PHE A 868 -6.97 -23.68 -30.92
CA PHE A 868 -7.81 -22.84 -31.78
C PHE A 868 -8.57 -21.74 -31.04
N ARG A 869 -8.43 -21.60 -29.70
CA ARG A 869 -9.15 -20.62 -28.86
C ARG A 869 -9.11 -19.19 -29.40
N ARG A 870 -7.92 -18.69 -29.75
CA ARG A 870 -7.74 -17.31 -30.26
C ARG A 870 -8.48 -17.10 -31.57
N LEU A 871 -8.43 -18.09 -32.46
CA LEU A 871 -9.16 -18.08 -33.72
C LEU A 871 -10.67 -18.11 -33.45
N VAL A 872 -11.16 -19.05 -32.64
CA VAL A 872 -12.59 -19.20 -32.32
C VAL A 872 -13.15 -17.94 -31.66
N ARG A 873 -12.42 -17.30 -30.74
CA ARG A 873 -12.84 -16.05 -30.10
C ARG A 873 -12.89 -14.89 -31.07
N TRP A 874 -11.84 -14.69 -31.86
CA TRP A 874 -11.85 -13.68 -32.93
C TRP A 874 -13.06 -13.87 -33.85
N PHE A 875 -13.40 -15.12 -34.19
CA PHE A 875 -14.62 -15.45 -34.93
C PHE A 875 -15.93 -15.18 -34.19
N ARG A 876 -15.95 -15.22 -32.86
CA ARG A 876 -17.16 -15.00 -32.06
C ARG A 876 -17.39 -13.54 -31.67
N THR A 877 -16.34 -12.72 -31.61
CA THR A 877 -16.44 -11.32 -31.17
C THR A 877 -16.21 -10.34 -32.32
N GLU A 878 -15.05 -10.39 -32.97
CA GLU A 878 -14.66 -9.42 -34.02
C GLU A 878 -15.41 -9.67 -35.32
N VAL A 879 -15.67 -10.94 -35.63
CA VAL A 879 -16.47 -11.31 -36.79
C VAL A 879 -17.95 -11.12 -36.49
N TRP A 880 -18.38 -11.32 -35.23
CA TRP A 880 -19.76 -11.06 -34.84
C TRP A 880 -20.08 -9.57 -34.91
N SER A 881 -19.16 -8.68 -34.54
CA SER A 881 -19.36 -7.23 -34.69
C SER A 881 -19.43 -6.76 -36.15
N TRP A 882 -19.03 -7.60 -37.11
CA TRP A 882 -19.18 -7.33 -38.55
C TRP A 882 -20.52 -7.83 -39.11
N PHE A 883 -21.27 -8.62 -38.33
CA PHE A 883 -22.65 -9.02 -38.61
C PHE A 883 -23.61 -8.16 -37.78
#